data_AF-A0AAW9G0Q0-F1
#
_entry.id   AF-A0AAW9G0Q0-F1
#
_cell.length_a   1.000
_cell.length_b   1.000
_cell.length_c   1.000
_cell.angle_alpha   90.00
_cell.angle_beta   90.00
_cell.angle_gamma   90.00
#
_symmetry.space_group_name_H-M   'P 1'
#
loop_
_entity.id
_entity.type
_entity.pdbx_description
1 polymer ?
#
loop_
_entity_poly.entity_id
_entity_poly.type
_entity_poly.pdbx_seq_one_letter_code
_entity_poly.pdbx_strand_id
1 'polypeptide(L)'
;MKKLYVSLLTAFTILQVSAQDKSYFLSSPSLSPDGKTAYFAYDGDIWKVDSNGGNASRITALEGEEINPRVSPDGKWLAFSSNQYGNYDVYLMPVEGGTIKQLTFHTGKDEVENWGWDSKTIYFTSSRNNNFGSFKTTIEGKTPQKLFNNYFNNTNGLAETPAGEYLFTSSMESANQTYRKRYKGENNPDILGYNPKANTFKQYTNYEGKDFNPSVDKNGVIYFISDENNNEYNLYKIENGKKTALTQFDTSIKKPFVAANGSKVIFEKDYQLYIYDVASKNTKLLNASLNTNKTLAKEQNFSVDNAISYYDVSPDGKKMAFVSRGVLFVSDVEGKFTQQVSDGKERVMEVKWLKDNRTLLFSQTDKGYQNWFTISADGKGQLKQLTHDSRNNRSITLNNDLSKAVYLSGRDEVRLLDLKTFNSNTIVKDEIWAFQNSRPSFSPNNEYVLFSAKRNFELDIFVYNIKKGQAINLTNTGVSEEDPYWSPNGKYIYFASDRTNPSYPLGMQKSNIYRMALDWFDEPYKSEKFDKLFTEEAKETKPADTAKDTKNSKNKKAKETKKEEVTDKKEEKEPVIKELKVNPEYALERIELVTDRYGYQEDPTVFVDDKKEILLYNSNQDNGKRQLYKKVFTDFEPAKSEKIFDKAAYYITKNNKNLFALIEGNIYKMSLAALKPEKVNIQYTFNKDLASEFTQMYDETWTGVEENFYDEKFHGINWKAKKEQYAKYVPYVNNRNDLRILLNDLLGELNSSHTGFSSVGKEETKQLNYFTNETGIIFKKDQPYTVESIVRKSPAFLSGVDIKPGDQLVAVNGKNIDTRENRESYFATPKKLDELVLTFNRGGKNITTKVHPVSNMELKGLLYDDWIFTNRQRVNQLSNNRIAYSYMKNMSTDELDRFLLDMVEQENRKDAVILDLRYNTGGNVHDKVLNFLSQKPYLQWKYREGKMTTQPNFAPSGKPIVLLINESSLSDAEMTAAGFKALKLGKIIGQDTYRWIIFTSGKGLVDGSSYRLPSWGTYTLDGQNLEKTGVKPDIYIKNTFMDRLQGNDPQLDRAIQEILKDLKK
;
A
#
# COMPACT_ATOMS: atom_id res chain seq x y z
N MET A 1 -31.01 10.51 87.25
CA MET A 1 -31.19 10.21 85.80
C MET A 1 -29.79 9.95 85.24
N LYS A 2 -29.33 8.69 85.11
CA LYS A 2 -29.52 7.73 84.00
C LYS A 2 -28.92 8.19 82.64
N LYS A 3 -27.78 7.57 82.27
CA LYS A 3 -27.20 7.36 80.91
C LYS A 3 -26.64 8.61 80.19
N LEU A 4 -25.53 8.56 79.43
CA LEU A 4 -24.48 7.53 79.22
C LEU A 4 -23.18 8.22 78.73
N TYR A 5 -22.00 7.76 79.17
CA TYR A 5 -20.70 8.03 78.52
C TYR A 5 -20.22 6.72 77.87
N VAL A 6 -20.01 6.66 76.55
CA VAL A 6 -19.14 5.67 75.86
C VAL A 6 -18.62 6.23 74.53
N SER A 7 -17.29 6.32 74.43
CA SER A 7 -16.39 6.26 73.25
C SER A 7 -16.72 6.99 71.93
N LEU A 8 -15.92 8.02 71.61
CA LEU A 8 -15.47 8.27 70.24
C LEU A 8 -14.56 7.11 69.78
N LEU A 9 -15.05 6.25 68.90
CA LEU A 9 -14.21 5.50 67.96
C LEU A 9 -15.10 5.02 66.80
N THR A 10 -15.09 5.72 65.67
CA THR A 10 -15.86 5.30 64.49
C THR A 10 -15.05 5.55 63.23
N ALA A 11 -14.80 4.45 62.52
CA ALA A 11 -13.84 4.32 61.45
C ALA A 11 -13.95 5.39 60.34
N PHE A 12 -12.79 5.97 59.99
CA PHE A 12 -12.54 6.47 58.64
C PHE A 12 -12.58 5.27 57.68
N THR A 13 -13.77 4.94 57.18
CA THR A 13 -13.91 4.04 56.03
C THR A 13 -13.58 4.84 54.78
N ILE A 14 -12.30 4.82 54.41
CA ILE A 14 -11.86 5.28 53.09
C ILE A 14 -12.47 4.34 52.06
N LEU A 15 -13.62 4.72 51.52
CA LEU A 15 -14.14 4.14 50.29
C LEU A 15 -13.18 4.54 49.17
N GLN A 16 -12.16 3.71 48.94
CA GLN A 16 -11.47 3.68 47.66
C GLN A 16 -12.48 3.20 46.61
N VAL A 17 -13.18 4.16 46.02
CA VAL A 17 -13.78 3.99 44.71
C VAL A 17 -12.63 3.76 43.75
N SER A 18 -12.24 2.50 43.57
CA SER A 18 -11.38 2.10 42.47
C SER A 18 -12.13 2.47 41.19
N ALA A 19 -11.63 3.50 40.49
CA ALA A 19 -12.12 3.82 39.17
C ALA A 19 -11.91 2.57 38.30
N GLN A 20 -13.02 1.95 37.90
CA GLN A 20 -12.99 0.75 37.07
C GLN A 20 -12.50 1.19 35.69
N ASP A 21 -11.26 0.81 35.35
CA ASP A 21 -10.61 1.20 34.09
C ASP A 21 -11.52 0.79 32.92
N LYS A 22 -11.86 1.75 32.06
CA LYS A 22 -12.75 1.48 30.92
C LYS A 22 -12.02 0.62 29.89
N SER A 23 -12.56 -0.57 29.67
CA SER A 23 -12.13 -1.49 28.61
C SER A 23 -12.62 -0.99 27.24
N TYR A 24 -11.70 -0.88 26.28
CA TYR A 24 -11.96 -0.57 24.85
C TYR A 24 -11.26 -1.60 23.95
N PHE A 25 -11.56 -1.59 22.66
CA PHE A 25 -11.13 -2.59 21.65
C PHE A 25 -11.58 -4.02 21.95
N LEU A 26 -12.66 -4.18 22.72
CA LEU A 26 -13.40 -5.45 22.79
C LEU A 26 -14.10 -5.67 21.45
N SER A 27 -13.89 -6.82 20.83
CA SER A 27 -14.38 -7.06 19.46
C SER A 27 -14.98 -8.46 19.26
N SER A 28 -15.62 -8.63 18.10
CA SER A 28 -16.13 -9.89 17.58
C SER A 28 -17.12 -10.63 18.50
N PRO A 29 -18.04 -9.91 19.18
CA PRO A 29 -18.81 -10.47 20.28
C PRO A 29 -19.76 -11.61 19.86
N SER A 30 -20.12 -12.46 20.83
CA SER A 30 -21.27 -13.37 20.76
C SER A 30 -21.89 -13.60 22.14
N LEU A 31 -23.03 -14.29 22.18
CA LEU A 31 -23.78 -14.61 23.39
C LEU A 31 -23.99 -16.11 23.52
N SER A 32 -24.12 -16.60 24.75
CA SER A 32 -24.65 -17.93 25.04
C SER A 32 -26.08 -18.09 24.49
N PRO A 33 -26.56 -19.32 24.21
CA PRO A 33 -27.92 -19.55 23.70
C PRO A 33 -29.04 -18.97 24.57
N ASP A 34 -28.83 -18.89 25.89
CA ASP A 34 -29.75 -18.31 26.85
C ASP A 34 -29.55 -16.79 27.08
N GLY A 35 -28.55 -16.18 26.44
CA GLY A 35 -28.23 -14.76 26.53
C GLY A 35 -27.60 -14.32 27.85
N LYS A 36 -27.20 -15.24 28.74
CA LYS A 36 -26.61 -14.90 30.04
C LYS A 36 -25.12 -14.58 30.00
N THR A 37 -24.34 -15.18 29.11
CA THR A 37 -22.89 -15.01 29.02
C THR A 37 -22.51 -14.38 27.69
N ALA A 38 -21.63 -13.38 27.73
CA ALA A 38 -21.03 -12.77 26.54
C ALA A 38 -19.60 -13.28 26.35
N TYR A 39 -19.21 -13.49 25.09
CA TYR A 39 -17.87 -13.90 24.67
C TYR A 39 -17.35 -12.88 23.67
N PHE A 40 -16.06 -12.55 23.72
CA PHE A 40 -15.45 -11.53 22.86
C PHE A 40 -13.94 -11.74 22.74
N ALA A 41 -13.35 -11.16 21.70
CA ALA A 41 -11.91 -11.06 21.54
C ALA A 41 -11.37 -9.77 22.16
N TYR A 42 -10.27 -9.84 22.90
CA TYR A 42 -9.54 -8.70 23.47
C TYR A 42 -8.06 -9.05 23.64
N ASP A 43 -7.18 -8.17 23.19
CA ASP A 43 -5.70 -8.29 23.26
C ASP A 43 -5.14 -9.62 22.72
N GLY A 44 -5.72 -10.10 21.62
CA GLY A 44 -5.34 -11.36 20.97
C GLY A 44 -6.06 -12.60 21.52
N ASP A 45 -6.79 -12.52 22.63
CA ASP A 45 -7.40 -13.67 23.29
C ASP A 45 -8.94 -13.64 23.30
N ILE A 46 -9.58 -14.80 23.54
CA ILE A 46 -11.01 -14.89 23.85
C ILE A 46 -11.27 -14.80 25.36
N TRP A 47 -12.26 -13.99 25.71
CA TRP A 47 -12.74 -13.73 27.06
C TRP A 47 -14.23 -14.05 27.20
N LYS A 48 -14.68 -14.37 28.42
CA LYS A 48 -16.10 -14.49 28.78
C LYS A 48 -16.49 -13.65 30.01
N VAL A 49 -17.71 -13.12 30.03
CA VAL A 49 -18.28 -12.33 31.14
C VAL A 49 -19.80 -12.55 31.24
N ASP A 50 -20.40 -12.29 32.40
CA ASP A 50 -21.87 -12.21 32.49
C ASP A 50 -22.38 -11.03 31.62
N SER A 51 -23.48 -11.25 30.91
CA SER A 51 -24.13 -10.30 30.00
C SER A 51 -24.69 -9.03 30.67
N ASN A 52 -24.66 -8.96 32.01
CA ASN A 52 -24.99 -7.77 32.79
C ASN A 52 -23.73 -7.02 33.29
N GLY A 53 -22.53 -7.53 32.98
CA GLY A 53 -21.22 -6.98 33.38
C GLY A 53 -20.61 -7.70 34.59
N GLY A 54 -19.46 -7.20 35.04
CA GLY A 54 -18.67 -7.77 36.12
C GLY A 54 -17.25 -8.15 35.67
N ASN A 55 -16.64 -9.10 36.38
CA ASN A 55 -15.28 -9.54 36.08
C ASN A 55 -15.27 -10.52 34.90
N ALA A 56 -14.53 -10.20 33.85
CA ALA A 56 -14.33 -11.09 32.71
C ALA A 56 -13.17 -12.05 32.97
N SER A 57 -13.26 -13.25 32.38
CA SER A 57 -12.24 -14.30 32.46
C SER A 57 -11.70 -14.60 31.07
N ARG A 58 -10.37 -14.57 30.91
CA ARG A 58 -9.66 -15.09 29.73
C ARG A 58 -9.84 -16.61 29.68
N ILE A 59 -10.21 -17.16 28.51
CA ILE A 59 -10.50 -18.60 28.34
C ILE A 59 -9.60 -19.28 27.29
N THR A 60 -8.87 -18.51 26.49
CA THR A 60 -7.86 -18.98 25.55
C THR A 60 -6.55 -18.20 25.74
N ALA A 61 -5.45 -18.77 25.26
CA ALA A 61 -4.10 -18.26 25.42
C ALA A 61 -3.12 -18.96 24.45
N LEU A 62 -3.52 -19.12 23.18
CA LEU A 62 -2.61 -19.67 22.17
C LEU A 62 -1.55 -18.61 21.80
N GLU A 63 -0.51 -19.06 21.11
CA GLU A 63 0.38 -18.10 20.44
C GLU A 63 -0.38 -17.47 19.26
N GLY A 64 -0.32 -16.14 19.12
CA GLY A 64 -0.96 -15.43 18.01
C GLY A 64 -2.16 -14.59 18.44
N GLU A 65 -3.19 -14.56 17.60
CA GLU A 65 -4.45 -13.84 17.83
C GLU A 65 -5.65 -14.75 17.55
N GLU A 66 -6.69 -14.57 18.34
CA GLU A 66 -7.92 -15.35 18.31
C GLU A 66 -9.13 -14.42 18.13
N ILE A 67 -10.00 -14.74 17.16
CA ILE A 67 -11.11 -13.88 16.74
C ILE A 67 -12.40 -14.66 16.48
N ASN A 68 -13.51 -13.92 16.38
CA ASN A 68 -14.85 -14.41 16.04
C ASN A 68 -15.31 -15.62 16.89
N PRO A 69 -15.32 -15.54 18.24
CA PRO A 69 -15.89 -16.58 19.10
C PRO A 69 -17.38 -16.78 18.84
N ARG A 70 -17.83 -18.04 18.69
CA ARG A 70 -19.22 -18.43 18.48
C ARG A 70 -19.58 -19.65 19.32
N VAL A 71 -20.64 -19.56 20.12
CA VAL A 71 -21.15 -20.65 20.96
C VAL A 71 -22.15 -21.51 20.18
N SER A 72 -22.11 -22.83 20.34
CA SER A 72 -23.09 -23.74 19.73
C SER A 72 -24.51 -23.51 20.28
N PRO A 73 -25.58 -23.76 19.50
CA PRO A 73 -26.96 -23.61 19.96
C PRO A 73 -27.34 -24.43 21.20
N ASP A 74 -26.66 -25.56 21.45
CA ASP A 74 -26.81 -26.37 22.66
C ASP A 74 -25.95 -25.90 23.87
N GLY A 75 -25.14 -24.86 23.69
CA GLY A 75 -24.33 -24.22 24.74
C GLY A 75 -23.08 -24.98 25.16
N LYS A 76 -22.71 -26.09 24.49
CA LYS A 76 -21.61 -26.95 24.92
C LYS A 76 -20.24 -26.59 24.31
N TRP A 77 -20.24 -26.02 23.11
CA TRP A 77 -19.03 -25.81 22.31
C TRP A 77 -18.80 -24.36 21.97
N LEU A 78 -17.53 -23.96 21.95
CA LEU A 78 -17.05 -22.67 21.47
C LEU A 78 -16.17 -22.92 20.24
N ALA A 79 -16.59 -22.40 19.10
CA ALA A 79 -15.77 -22.29 17.89
C ALA A 79 -15.16 -20.89 17.82
N PHE A 80 -13.92 -20.78 17.36
CA PHE A 80 -13.21 -19.51 17.16
C PHE A 80 -12.17 -19.67 16.05
N SER A 81 -11.60 -18.56 15.59
CA SER A 81 -10.54 -18.56 14.57
C SER A 81 -9.22 -18.17 15.25
N SER A 82 -8.11 -18.85 15.00
CA SER A 82 -6.80 -18.48 15.57
C SER A 82 -5.70 -18.50 14.50
N ASN A 83 -4.77 -17.55 14.56
CA ASN A 83 -3.63 -17.46 13.64
C ASN A 83 -2.31 -18.05 14.17
N GLN A 84 -2.39 -18.97 15.13
CA GLN A 84 -1.25 -19.64 15.76
C GLN A 84 -0.25 -20.25 14.76
N TYR A 85 -0.74 -20.79 13.64
CA TYR A 85 0.09 -21.41 12.60
C TYR A 85 0.25 -20.53 11.35
N GLY A 86 0.15 -19.21 11.49
CA GLY A 86 0.42 -18.20 10.47
C GLY A 86 -0.84 -17.62 9.79
N ASN A 87 -1.76 -18.47 9.35
CA ASN A 87 -3.09 -18.09 8.86
C ASN A 87 -4.15 -18.33 9.95
N TYR A 88 -5.32 -17.65 9.86
CA TYR A 88 -6.48 -18.05 10.66
C TYR A 88 -6.97 -19.43 10.20
N ASP A 89 -7.09 -20.36 11.15
CA ASP A 89 -7.79 -21.64 11.02
C ASP A 89 -8.93 -21.71 12.06
N VAL A 90 -9.90 -22.60 11.87
CA VAL A 90 -11.01 -22.86 12.79
C VAL A 90 -10.58 -23.79 13.92
N TYR A 91 -10.86 -23.38 15.16
CA TYR A 91 -10.62 -24.11 16.39
C TYR A 91 -11.92 -24.34 17.18
N LEU A 92 -11.90 -25.36 18.04
CA LEU A 92 -13.04 -25.82 18.83
C LEU A 92 -12.58 -26.17 20.26
N MET A 93 -13.38 -25.78 21.26
CA MET A 93 -13.21 -26.22 22.66
C MET A 93 -14.56 -26.33 23.40
N PRO A 94 -14.63 -27.06 24.53
CA PRO A 94 -15.80 -27.01 25.41
C PRO A 94 -15.96 -25.63 26.07
N VAL A 95 -17.20 -25.16 26.25
CA VAL A 95 -17.51 -23.83 26.84
C VAL A 95 -17.07 -23.69 28.30
N GLU A 96 -17.03 -24.80 29.04
CA GLU A 96 -16.54 -24.86 30.42
C GLU A 96 -15.00 -24.89 30.51
N GLY A 97 -14.30 -24.91 29.38
CA GLY A 97 -12.85 -25.08 29.30
C GLY A 97 -12.46 -26.54 29.01
N GLY A 98 -11.21 -26.73 28.58
CA GLY A 98 -10.67 -28.05 28.22
C GLY A 98 -9.72 -27.97 27.03
N THR A 99 -9.48 -29.11 26.39
CA THR A 99 -8.59 -29.21 25.22
C THR A 99 -9.15 -28.44 24.03
N ILE A 100 -8.32 -27.57 23.46
CA ILE A 100 -8.56 -26.90 22.18
C ILE A 100 -8.16 -27.84 21.03
N LYS A 101 -8.99 -27.92 19.98
CA LYS A 101 -8.77 -28.73 18.77
C LYS A 101 -8.87 -27.86 17.51
N GLN A 102 -7.84 -27.93 16.65
CA GLN A 102 -7.89 -27.37 15.29
C GLN A 102 -8.74 -28.26 14.37
N LEU A 103 -9.56 -27.66 13.51
CA LEU A 103 -10.48 -28.36 12.59
C LEU A 103 -10.08 -28.20 11.10
N THR A 104 -9.43 -27.08 10.76
CA THR A 104 -9.02 -26.73 9.39
C THR A 104 -7.50 -26.58 9.30
N PHE A 105 -6.92 -26.84 8.11
CA PHE A 105 -5.47 -26.88 7.92
C PHE A 105 -5.07 -26.32 6.56
N HIS A 106 -5.03 -25.00 6.38
CA HIS A 106 -4.74 -24.40 5.07
C HIS A 106 -4.36 -22.93 5.14
N THR A 107 -3.44 -22.45 4.30
CA THR A 107 -3.00 -21.03 4.19
C THR A 107 -4.10 -20.01 3.83
N GLY A 108 -5.34 -20.45 3.64
CA GLY A 108 -6.47 -19.53 3.48
C GLY A 108 -6.81 -18.93 4.84
N LYS A 109 -7.40 -17.73 4.87
CA LYS A 109 -7.93 -17.18 6.12
C LYS A 109 -9.28 -17.80 6.38
N ASP A 110 -9.39 -18.71 7.33
CA ASP A 110 -10.67 -19.28 7.76
C ASP A 110 -11.19 -18.54 8.98
N GLU A 111 -12.25 -17.77 8.78
CA GLU A 111 -12.83 -16.93 9.83
C GLU A 111 -14.23 -17.45 10.17
N VAL A 112 -14.40 -17.92 11.42
CA VAL A 112 -15.65 -18.48 11.93
C VAL A 112 -16.77 -17.43 11.87
N GLU A 113 -17.92 -17.80 11.30
CA GLU A 113 -19.07 -16.91 11.16
C GLU A 113 -20.20 -17.31 12.10
N ASN A 114 -20.63 -18.58 12.05
CA ASN A 114 -21.78 -19.07 12.81
C ASN A 114 -21.83 -20.60 12.95
N TRP A 115 -22.80 -21.10 13.71
CA TRP A 115 -23.11 -22.52 13.85
C TRP A 115 -24.37 -22.91 13.05
N GLY A 116 -24.47 -24.19 12.70
CA GLY A 116 -25.75 -24.80 12.34
C GLY A 116 -26.60 -25.12 13.56
N TRP A 117 -27.92 -25.13 13.38
CA TRP A 117 -28.89 -25.46 14.45
C TRP A 117 -28.80 -26.92 14.94
N ASP A 118 -28.02 -27.75 14.26
CA ASP A 118 -27.67 -29.12 14.69
C ASP A 118 -26.62 -29.16 15.82
N SER A 119 -25.97 -28.03 16.16
CA SER A 119 -24.84 -27.93 17.10
C SER A 119 -23.64 -28.81 16.75
N LYS A 120 -23.49 -29.16 15.46
CA LYS A 120 -22.40 -29.99 14.92
C LYS A 120 -21.73 -29.37 13.71
N THR A 121 -22.45 -28.59 12.92
CA THR A 121 -21.95 -27.89 11.73
C THR A 121 -21.42 -26.51 12.13
N ILE A 122 -20.22 -26.17 11.65
CA ILE A 122 -19.58 -24.87 11.84
C ILE A 122 -19.41 -24.22 10.47
N TYR A 123 -19.85 -22.98 10.34
CA TYR A 123 -19.74 -22.17 9.14
C TYR A 123 -18.65 -21.11 9.29
N PHE A 124 -17.89 -20.92 8.23
CA PHE A 124 -16.79 -19.97 8.17
C PHE A 124 -16.63 -19.40 6.75
N THR A 125 -16.13 -18.18 6.66
CA THR A 125 -15.69 -17.60 5.38
C THR A 125 -14.22 -17.93 5.17
N SER A 126 -13.84 -18.21 3.92
CA SER A 126 -12.46 -18.51 3.57
C SER A 126 -12.00 -17.97 2.22
N SER A 127 -10.72 -17.56 2.17
CA SER A 127 -10.02 -17.12 0.97
C SER A 127 -9.35 -18.25 0.16
N ARG A 128 -9.61 -19.53 0.50
CA ARG A 128 -9.02 -20.74 -0.13
C ARG A 128 -9.10 -20.80 -1.65
N ASN A 129 -10.27 -20.54 -2.26
CA ASN A 129 -10.48 -20.76 -3.70
C ASN A 129 -10.74 -19.48 -4.52
N ASN A 130 -11.07 -18.38 -3.85
CA ASN A 130 -11.42 -17.08 -4.43
C ASN A 130 -11.09 -15.98 -3.39
N ASN A 131 -11.57 -14.74 -3.54
CA ASN A 131 -11.23 -13.67 -2.59
C ASN A 131 -11.72 -13.97 -1.18
N PHE A 132 -12.97 -14.40 -1.07
CA PHE A 132 -13.61 -14.94 0.12
C PHE A 132 -14.83 -15.75 -0.33
N GLY A 133 -15.27 -16.72 0.46
CA GLY A 133 -16.48 -17.49 0.17
C GLY A 133 -16.86 -18.38 1.34
N SER A 134 -18.12 -18.80 1.41
CA SER A 134 -18.62 -19.54 2.57
C SER A 134 -18.35 -21.05 2.48
N PHE A 135 -17.87 -21.62 3.57
CA PHE A 135 -17.55 -23.03 3.76
C PHE A 135 -18.26 -23.58 5.01
N LYS A 136 -18.26 -24.91 5.15
CA LYS A 136 -18.61 -25.59 6.39
C LYS A 136 -17.65 -26.72 6.73
N THR A 137 -17.50 -26.97 8.03
CA THR A 137 -16.91 -28.20 8.60
C THR A 137 -17.81 -28.72 9.72
N THR A 138 -17.39 -29.77 10.42
CA THR A 138 -18.11 -30.35 11.58
C THR A 138 -17.22 -30.42 12.81
N ILE A 139 -17.80 -30.59 14.00
CA ILE A 139 -17.05 -30.75 15.26
C ILE A 139 -16.04 -31.93 15.25
N GLU A 140 -16.27 -32.94 14.42
CA GLU A 140 -15.31 -34.03 14.22
C GLU A 140 -14.05 -33.58 13.45
N GLY A 141 -14.04 -32.42 12.79
CA GLY A 141 -12.91 -31.90 12.02
C GLY A 141 -12.81 -32.52 10.63
N LYS A 142 -13.95 -32.77 9.96
CA LYS A 142 -13.95 -33.33 8.60
C LYS A 142 -13.48 -32.29 7.57
N THR A 143 -12.95 -32.79 6.45
CA THR A 143 -12.54 -31.98 5.29
C THR A 143 -13.60 -30.93 4.94
N PRO A 144 -13.27 -29.62 4.95
CA PRO A 144 -14.21 -28.56 4.65
C PRO A 144 -14.89 -28.67 3.28
N GLN A 145 -16.13 -28.20 3.23
CA GLN A 145 -16.93 -28.16 2.00
C GLN A 145 -17.25 -26.72 1.61
N LYS A 146 -16.90 -26.30 0.39
CA LYS A 146 -17.37 -25.04 -0.20
C LYS A 146 -18.89 -25.09 -0.40
N LEU A 147 -19.60 -24.02 -0.04
CA LEU A 147 -21.06 -23.98 -0.20
C LEU A 147 -21.46 -23.68 -1.66
N PHE A 148 -20.78 -22.73 -2.32
CA PHE A 148 -21.12 -22.24 -3.66
C PHE A 148 -19.93 -22.32 -4.62
N ASN A 149 -20.08 -23.02 -5.75
CA ASN A 149 -18.92 -23.42 -6.55
C ASN A 149 -18.31 -22.30 -7.41
N ASN A 150 -19.10 -21.37 -7.94
CA ASN A 150 -18.65 -20.27 -8.81
C ASN A 150 -17.48 -19.46 -8.19
N TYR A 151 -16.51 -19.05 -9.01
CA TYR A 151 -15.35 -18.28 -8.55
C TYR A 151 -15.76 -16.92 -7.96
N PHE A 152 -16.74 -16.25 -8.56
CA PHE A 152 -17.25 -14.93 -8.16
C PHE A 152 -18.45 -14.97 -7.21
N ASN A 153 -18.84 -16.13 -6.69
CA ASN A 153 -19.70 -16.18 -5.50
C ASN A 153 -18.84 -15.89 -4.27
N ASN A 154 -18.45 -14.62 -4.13
CA ASN A 154 -17.75 -14.12 -2.97
C ASN A 154 -18.75 -13.82 -1.86
N THR A 155 -19.10 -14.83 -1.06
CA THR A 155 -20.12 -14.74 0.01
C THR A 155 -19.50 -14.66 1.40
N ASN A 156 -20.11 -13.87 2.28
CA ASN A 156 -19.67 -13.64 3.66
C ASN A 156 -20.85 -13.26 4.58
N GLY A 157 -20.63 -13.38 5.90
CA GLY A 157 -21.64 -13.17 6.93
C GLY A 157 -22.69 -14.28 6.95
N LEU A 158 -22.29 -15.54 6.80
CA LEU A 158 -23.22 -16.66 6.70
C LEU A 158 -23.91 -16.96 8.04
N ALA A 159 -25.24 -17.09 8.03
CA ALA A 159 -26.03 -17.59 9.14
C ALA A 159 -27.09 -18.60 8.64
N GLU A 160 -27.16 -19.79 9.24
CA GLU A 160 -28.23 -20.75 8.92
C GLU A 160 -29.48 -20.44 9.75
N THR A 161 -30.66 -20.42 9.13
CA THR A 161 -31.94 -20.29 9.84
C THR A 161 -32.39 -21.64 10.42
N PRO A 162 -33.30 -21.68 11.40
CA PRO A 162 -33.88 -22.95 11.90
C PRO A 162 -34.55 -23.82 10.82
N ALA A 163 -34.92 -23.24 9.67
CA ALA A 163 -35.46 -23.93 8.51
C ALA A 163 -34.39 -24.49 7.53
N GLY A 164 -33.11 -24.26 7.80
CA GLY A 164 -31.99 -24.66 6.93
C GLY A 164 -31.82 -23.76 5.70
N GLU A 165 -32.27 -22.50 5.75
CA GLU A 165 -31.91 -21.49 4.76
C GLU A 165 -30.58 -20.84 5.15
N TYR A 166 -29.68 -20.62 4.19
CA TYR A 166 -28.44 -19.88 4.38
C TYR A 166 -28.67 -18.40 4.09
N LEU A 167 -28.57 -17.56 5.11
CA LEU A 167 -28.49 -16.10 4.99
C LEU A 167 -27.04 -15.69 4.77
N PHE A 168 -26.77 -14.72 3.90
CA PHE A 168 -25.42 -14.19 3.63
C PHE A 168 -25.48 -12.82 2.95
N THR A 169 -24.32 -12.19 2.79
CA THR A 169 -24.08 -11.06 1.88
C THR A 169 -23.06 -11.47 0.81
N SER A 170 -22.94 -10.70 -0.28
CA SER A 170 -22.06 -11.02 -1.42
C SER A 170 -21.38 -9.77 -1.99
N SER A 171 -20.64 -9.03 -1.17
CA SER A 171 -20.12 -7.70 -1.51
C SER A 171 -18.76 -7.40 -0.85
N MET A 172 -17.94 -6.59 -1.51
CA MET A 172 -16.68 -6.08 -0.94
C MET A 172 -16.94 -5.13 0.24
N GLU A 173 -18.07 -4.43 0.23
CA GLU A 173 -18.50 -3.45 1.23
C GLU A 173 -18.93 -4.07 2.57
N SER A 174 -19.38 -5.33 2.58
CA SER A 174 -19.61 -6.11 3.81
C SER A 174 -18.43 -6.99 4.23
N ALA A 175 -17.52 -7.33 3.32
CA ALA A 175 -16.37 -8.18 3.62
C ALA A 175 -15.16 -7.36 4.11
N ASN A 176 -14.55 -6.57 3.22
CA ASN A 176 -13.25 -5.93 3.46
C ASN A 176 -13.32 -4.40 3.60
N GLN A 177 -14.45 -3.78 3.23
CA GLN A 177 -14.65 -2.33 3.28
C GLN A 177 -15.75 -1.94 4.29
N THR A 178 -15.90 -2.72 5.36
CA THR A 178 -16.91 -2.47 6.41
C THR A 178 -16.73 -1.10 7.09
N TYR A 179 -15.49 -0.62 7.20
CA TYR A 179 -15.16 0.70 7.76
C TYR A 179 -15.52 1.88 6.82
N ARG A 180 -15.60 1.67 5.49
CA ARG A 180 -16.08 2.69 4.55
C ARG A 180 -17.56 2.93 4.81
N LYS A 181 -17.88 4.02 5.51
CA LYS A 181 -19.27 4.40 5.83
C LYS A 181 -19.96 5.03 4.62
N ARG A 182 -21.30 5.06 4.62
CA ARG A 182 -22.14 5.90 3.72
C ARG A 182 -22.00 5.62 2.22
N TYR A 183 -21.30 4.56 1.81
CA TYR A 183 -21.26 4.13 0.41
C TYR A 183 -22.68 3.89 -0.12
N LYS A 184 -22.93 4.33 -1.36
CA LYS A 184 -24.14 4.06 -2.13
C LYS A 184 -23.71 3.67 -3.55
N GLY A 185 -24.18 2.55 -4.07
CA GLY A 185 -23.85 2.02 -5.41
C GLY A 185 -24.05 0.51 -5.49
N GLU A 186 -23.95 -0.10 -6.68
CA GLU A 186 -24.37 -1.50 -6.88
C GLU A 186 -23.47 -2.59 -6.26
N ASN A 187 -22.30 -2.23 -5.70
CA ASN A 187 -21.55 -3.13 -4.82
C ASN A 187 -22.07 -3.07 -3.37
N ASN A 188 -23.27 -2.53 -3.14
CA ASN A 188 -23.88 -2.53 -1.82
C ASN A 188 -24.11 -3.97 -1.32
N PRO A 189 -23.93 -4.23 -0.02
CA PRO A 189 -24.35 -5.48 0.56
C PRO A 189 -25.85 -5.46 0.83
N ASP A 190 -26.52 -6.52 0.40
CA ASP A 190 -27.88 -6.87 0.77
C ASP A 190 -27.89 -8.21 1.53
N ILE A 191 -28.88 -8.40 2.40
CA ILE A 191 -29.17 -9.68 3.04
C ILE A 191 -29.84 -10.58 2.00
N LEU A 192 -29.14 -11.64 1.62
CA LEU A 192 -29.59 -12.68 0.69
C LEU A 192 -29.87 -13.98 1.44
N GLY A 193 -30.80 -14.78 0.94
CA GLY A 193 -31.17 -16.10 1.46
C GLY A 193 -31.18 -17.15 0.36
N TYR A 194 -30.62 -18.33 0.63
CA TYR A 194 -30.69 -19.49 -0.24
C TYR A 194 -30.94 -20.77 0.56
N ASN A 195 -32.03 -21.48 0.27
CA ASN A 195 -32.30 -22.78 0.87
C ASN A 195 -31.81 -23.91 -0.06
N PRO A 196 -30.74 -24.65 0.29
CA PRO A 196 -30.17 -25.69 -0.57
C PRO A 196 -31.07 -26.93 -0.72
N LYS A 197 -32.03 -27.16 0.19
CA LYS A 197 -32.95 -28.30 0.12
C LYS A 197 -34.15 -28.00 -0.78
N ALA A 198 -34.68 -26.78 -0.69
CA ALA A 198 -35.80 -26.33 -1.52
C ALA A 198 -35.36 -25.76 -2.88
N ASN A 199 -34.07 -25.46 -3.06
CA ASN A 199 -33.51 -24.73 -4.22
C ASN A 199 -34.20 -23.37 -4.45
N THR A 200 -34.53 -22.67 -3.35
CA THR A 200 -35.21 -21.37 -3.38
C THR A 200 -34.25 -20.26 -2.95
N PHE A 201 -34.28 -19.14 -3.67
CA PHE A 201 -33.52 -17.93 -3.35
C PHE A 201 -34.47 -16.79 -2.98
N LYS A 202 -34.03 -15.92 -2.07
CA LYS A 202 -34.77 -14.75 -1.63
C LYS A 202 -33.82 -13.60 -1.31
N GLN A 203 -34.13 -12.41 -1.82
CA GLN A 203 -33.49 -11.17 -1.40
C GLN A 203 -34.34 -10.53 -0.28
N TYR A 204 -33.74 -10.32 0.89
CA TYR A 204 -34.43 -9.81 2.08
C TYR A 204 -34.34 -8.28 2.24
N THR A 205 -33.32 -7.65 1.65
CA THR A 205 -33.12 -6.19 1.58
C THR A 205 -32.77 -5.79 0.14
N ASN A 206 -33.01 -4.53 -0.22
CA ASN A 206 -32.71 -3.97 -1.53
C ASN A 206 -32.31 -2.49 -1.45
N TYR A 207 -31.62 -2.11 -0.37
CA TYR A 207 -31.29 -0.73 -0.06
C TYR A 207 -29.96 -0.36 -0.75
N GLU A 208 -29.86 0.81 -1.42
CA GLU A 208 -28.63 1.24 -2.11
C GLU A 208 -27.44 1.47 -1.14
N GLY A 209 -27.69 1.51 0.18
CA GLY A 209 -26.67 1.49 1.22
C GLY A 209 -26.40 0.10 1.80
N LYS A 210 -25.86 0.03 3.01
CA LYS A 210 -25.18 -1.18 3.50
C LYS A 210 -26.01 -1.96 4.52
N ASP A 211 -26.65 -3.04 4.08
CA ASP A 211 -27.38 -3.99 4.93
C ASP A 211 -26.56 -5.30 5.07
N PHE A 212 -25.93 -5.54 6.23
CA PHE A 212 -24.98 -6.66 6.40
C PHE A 212 -24.82 -7.20 7.82
N ASN A 213 -23.97 -8.23 7.97
CA ASN A 213 -23.76 -9.03 9.20
C ASN A 213 -25.07 -9.61 9.78
N PRO A 214 -25.77 -10.50 9.06
CA PRO A 214 -26.97 -11.13 9.59
C PRO A 214 -26.66 -12.13 10.71
N SER A 215 -27.50 -12.11 11.73
CA SER A 215 -27.58 -13.08 12.82
C SER A 215 -29.04 -13.48 13.01
N VAL A 216 -29.33 -14.72 13.39
CA VAL A 216 -30.73 -15.23 13.43
C VAL A 216 -31.01 -15.97 14.73
N ASP A 217 -32.22 -15.80 15.29
CA ASP A 217 -32.68 -16.50 16.49
C ASP A 217 -33.41 -17.82 16.19
N LYS A 218 -33.76 -18.58 17.22
CA LYS A 218 -34.47 -19.87 17.09
C LYS A 218 -35.86 -19.78 16.45
N ASN A 219 -36.43 -18.58 16.35
CA ASN A 219 -37.74 -18.32 15.74
C ASN A 219 -37.59 -17.87 14.27
N GLY A 220 -36.36 -17.69 13.77
CA GLY A 220 -36.09 -17.21 12.42
C GLY A 220 -36.09 -15.68 12.29
N VAL A 221 -36.05 -14.93 13.40
CA VAL A 221 -35.94 -13.45 13.34
C VAL A 221 -34.52 -13.07 12.98
N ILE A 222 -34.37 -12.31 11.88
CA ILE A 222 -33.07 -11.88 11.35
C ILE A 222 -32.71 -10.53 11.97
N TYR A 223 -31.52 -10.40 12.54
CA TYR A 223 -30.93 -9.17 13.07
C TYR A 223 -29.69 -8.82 12.26
N PHE A 224 -29.46 -7.54 11.94
CA PHE A 224 -28.39 -7.10 11.06
C PHE A 224 -28.08 -5.61 11.28
N ILE A 225 -27.01 -5.10 10.67
CA ILE A 225 -26.73 -3.65 10.63
C ILE A 225 -27.15 -3.02 9.31
N SER A 226 -27.68 -1.79 9.39
CA SER A 226 -28.03 -0.95 8.24
C SER A 226 -27.70 0.51 8.51
N ASP A 227 -27.23 1.25 7.50
CA ASP A 227 -27.01 2.71 7.56
C ASP A 227 -28.23 3.54 7.07
N GLU A 228 -29.37 2.89 6.82
CA GLU A 228 -30.54 3.49 6.11
C GLU A 228 -31.12 4.76 6.76
N ASN A 229 -31.24 4.82 8.09
CA ASN A 229 -32.00 5.88 8.76
C ASN A 229 -31.19 7.18 8.99
N ASN A 230 -29.87 7.11 9.11
CA ASN A 230 -29.02 8.28 9.43
C ASN A 230 -27.57 8.21 8.90
N ASN A 231 -27.27 7.30 7.97
CA ASN A 231 -25.93 7.02 7.43
C ASN A 231 -24.89 6.51 8.45
N GLU A 232 -25.29 6.13 9.67
CA GLU A 232 -24.47 5.38 10.63
C GLU A 232 -25.07 3.98 10.81
N TYR A 233 -24.23 2.95 10.89
CA TYR A 233 -24.70 1.58 11.10
C TYR A 233 -25.47 1.47 12.42
N ASN A 234 -26.73 1.07 12.32
CA ASN A 234 -27.63 0.86 13.45
C ASN A 234 -28.20 -0.57 13.40
N LEU A 235 -28.76 -1.04 14.52
CA LEU A 235 -29.33 -2.38 14.62
C LEU A 235 -30.73 -2.40 14.00
N TYR A 236 -31.01 -3.39 13.16
CA TYR A 236 -32.31 -3.64 12.56
C TYR A 236 -32.71 -5.10 12.77
N LYS A 237 -34.01 -5.38 12.62
CA LYS A 237 -34.51 -6.75 12.43
C LYS A 237 -35.45 -6.87 11.24
N ILE A 238 -35.54 -8.09 10.69
CA ILE A 238 -36.63 -8.54 9.81
C ILE A 238 -37.36 -9.68 10.52
N GLU A 239 -38.67 -9.49 10.69
CA GLU A 239 -39.59 -10.45 11.30
C GLU A 239 -40.87 -10.48 10.47
N ASN A 240 -41.34 -11.67 10.07
CA ASN A 240 -42.53 -11.82 9.20
C ASN A 240 -42.49 -10.95 7.93
N GLY A 241 -41.31 -10.75 7.36
CA GLY A 241 -41.08 -9.90 6.17
C GLY A 241 -41.01 -8.39 6.44
N LYS A 242 -41.18 -7.92 7.68
CA LYS A 242 -41.12 -6.51 8.04
C LYS A 242 -39.73 -6.10 8.57
N LYS A 243 -39.01 -5.26 7.81
CA LYS A 243 -37.80 -4.54 8.28
C LYS A 243 -38.19 -3.51 9.34
N THR A 244 -37.45 -3.44 10.45
CA THR A 244 -37.69 -2.50 11.57
C THR A 244 -36.35 -2.08 12.18
N ALA A 245 -36.10 -0.76 12.28
CA ALA A 245 -34.97 -0.21 13.02
C ALA A 245 -35.17 -0.41 14.54
N LEU A 246 -34.11 -0.80 15.24
CA LEU A 246 -34.09 -1.06 16.69
C LEU A 246 -33.28 -0.03 17.48
N THR A 247 -32.33 0.67 16.83
CA THR A 247 -31.50 1.73 17.42
C THR A 247 -31.36 2.93 16.48
N GLN A 248 -30.95 4.08 17.02
CA GLN A 248 -30.69 5.32 16.26
C GLN A 248 -29.51 6.09 16.88
N PHE A 249 -28.34 5.46 16.94
CA PHE A 249 -27.11 6.07 17.40
C PHE A 249 -26.51 7.02 16.35
N ASP A 250 -25.81 8.04 16.85
CA ASP A 250 -25.00 9.03 16.11
C ASP A 250 -23.63 8.50 15.66
N THR A 251 -23.30 7.27 16.06
CA THR A 251 -22.04 6.57 15.80
C THR A 251 -22.34 5.10 15.51
N SER A 252 -21.73 4.60 14.44
CA SER A 252 -21.94 3.27 13.90
C SER A 252 -21.64 2.15 14.90
N ILE A 253 -22.53 1.15 14.96
CA ILE A 253 -22.30 -0.13 15.62
C ILE A 253 -21.63 -1.13 14.66
N LYS A 254 -21.04 -2.21 15.18
CA LYS A 254 -20.45 -3.30 14.39
C LYS A 254 -20.76 -4.68 14.97
N LYS A 255 -20.63 -5.69 14.11
CA LYS A 255 -20.71 -7.14 14.42
C LYS A 255 -21.84 -7.51 15.41
N PRO A 256 -23.12 -7.27 15.07
CA PRO A 256 -24.24 -7.68 15.92
C PRO A 256 -24.34 -9.22 16.00
N PHE A 257 -24.73 -9.74 17.16
CA PHE A 257 -25.00 -11.15 17.35
C PHE A 257 -26.18 -11.34 18.32
N VAL A 258 -27.19 -12.11 17.92
CA VAL A 258 -28.38 -12.39 18.75
C VAL A 258 -28.22 -13.70 19.52
N ALA A 259 -28.62 -13.72 20.78
CA ALA A 259 -28.72 -14.96 21.54
C ALA A 259 -29.75 -15.90 20.92
N ALA A 260 -29.52 -17.21 20.94
CA ALA A 260 -30.42 -18.19 20.29
C ALA A 260 -31.87 -18.09 20.78
N ASN A 261 -32.11 -17.70 22.03
CA ASN A 261 -33.45 -17.49 22.58
C ASN A 261 -34.17 -16.20 22.13
N GLY A 262 -33.50 -15.31 21.38
CA GLY A 262 -34.04 -14.04 20.88
C GLY A 262 -34.16 -12.92 21.92
N SER A 263 -33.67 -13.11 23.15
CA SER A 263 -33.89 -12.14 24.25
C SER A 263 -32.96 -10.93 24.22
N LYS A 264 -31.72 -11.11 23.75
CA LYS A 264 -30.65 -10.10 23.75
C LYS A 264 -29.86 -10.12 22.45
N VAL A 265 -29.39 -8.95 22.03
CA VAL A 265 -28.41 -8.77 20.94
C VAL A 265 -27.18 -8.07 21.53
N ILE A 266 -25.98 -8.59 21.26
CA ILE A 266 -24.70 -7.93 21.57
C ILE A 266 -24.13 -7.27 20.31
N PHE A 267 -23.46 -6.13 20.43
CA PHE A 267 -22.73 -5.49 19.35
C PHE A 267 -21.58 -4.62 19.88
N GLU A 268 -20.65 -4.28 18.99
CA GLU A 268 -19.62 -3.27 19.24
C GLU A 268 -20.18 -1.87 18.97
N LYS A 269 -19.83 -0.89 19.80
CA LYS A 269 -20.00 0.55 19.53
C LYS A 269 -18.92 1.32 20.27
N ASP A 270 -18.28 2.28 19.60
CA ASP A 270 -17.19 3.10 20.17
C ASP A 270 -16.07 2.27 20.83
N TYR A 271 -15.73 1.14 20.19
CA TYR A 271 -14.76 0.13 20.67
C TYR A 271 -15.13 -0.56 22.00
N GLN A 272 -16.38 -0.46 22.44
CA GLN A 272 -16.91 -1.15 23.63
C GLN A 272 -18.08 -2.07 23.23
N LEU A 273 -18.46 -2.98 24.13
CA LEU A 273 -19.60 -3.88 23.89
C LEU A 273 -20.88 -3.34 24.51
N TYR A 274 -21.99 -3.46 23.79
CA TYR A 274 -23.32 -3.06 24.23
C TYR A 274 -24.31 -4.22 24.07
N ILE A 275 -25.27 -4.28 24.99
CA ILE A 275 -26.36 -5.26 25.01
C ILE A 275 -27.67 -4.52 24.75
N TYR A 276 -28.39 -4.91 23.71
CA TYR A 276 -29.77 -4.55 23.45
C TYR A 276 -30.71 -5.65 23.97
N ASP A 277 -31.59 -5.30 24.89
CA ASP A 277 -32.64 -6.17 25.41
C ASP A 277 -33.90 -6.04 24.53
N VAL A 278 -34.30 -7.13 23.88
CA VAL A 278 -35.32 -7.11 22.81
C VAL A 278 -36.73 -6.82 23.35
N ALA A 279 -37.03 -7.26 24.57
CA ALA A 279 -38.34 -7.08 25.19
C ALA A 279 -38.56 -5.63 25.66
N SER A 280 -37.58 -5.06 26.37
CA SER A 280 -37.65 -3.69 26.89
C SER A 280 -37.17 -2.62 25.91
N LYS A 281 -36.54 -3.03 24.79
CA LYS A 281 -35.97 -2.17 23.74
C LYS A 281 -34.85 -1.24 24.22
N ASN A 282 -34.22 -1.56 25.35
CA ASN A 282 -33.17 -0.75 25.96
C ASN A 282 -31.79 -1.27 25.58
N THR A 283 -30.85 -0.34 25.31
CA THR A 283 -29.43 -0.65 25.16
C THR A 283 -28.68 -0.30 26.45
N LYS A 284 -27.72 -1.13 26.87
CA LYS A 284 -26.81 -0.87 28.01
C LYS A 284 -25.36 -1.20 27.63
N LEU A 285 -24.41 -0.43 28.16
CA LEU A 285 -22.98 -0.74 28.08
C LEU A 285 -22.68 -2.00 28.90
N LEU A 286 -21.90 -2.93 28.32
CA LEU A 286 -21.41 -4.12 29.02
C LEU A 286 -20.13 -3.76 29.79
N ASN A 287 -20.28 -3.46 31.08
CA ASN A 287 -19.16 -3.13 31.97
C ASN A 287 -18.35 -4.39 32.32
N ALA A 288 -17.36 -4.73 31.48
CA ALA A 288 -16.44 -5.85 31.70
C ALA A 288 -15.11 -5.38 32.32
N SER A 289 -14.84 -5.79 33.56
CA SER A 289 -13.51 -5.63 34.19
C SER A 289 -12.54 -6.64 33.58
N LEU A 290 -11.42 -6.17 33.04
CA LEU A 290 -10.35 -7.01 32.49
C LEU A 290 -9.10 -6.89 33.37
N ASN A 291 -8.51 -8.02 33.77
CA ASN A 291 -7.20 -8.04 34.39
C ASN A 291 -6.14 -8.16 33.29
N THR A 292 -5.55 -7.03 32.88
CA THR A 292 -4.69 -6.93 31.69
C THR A 292 -3.26 -6.53 32.02
N ASN A 293 -2.32 -6.85 31.13
CA ASN A 293 -0.92 -6.45 31.23
C ASN A 293 -0.58 -5.45 30.12
N LYS A 294 -0.67 -4.15 30.41
CA LYS A 294 -0.40 -3.08 29.44
C LYS A 294 1.11 -2.98 29.15
N THR A 295 1.56 -3.51 28.02
CA THR A 295 2.97 -3.57 27.61
C THR A 295 3.37 -2.51 26.57
N LEU A 296 2.43 -1.89 25.86
CA LEU A 296 2.73 -0.98 24.73
C LEU A 296 3.59 0.25 25.12
N ALA A 297 3.41 0.75 26.34
CA ALA A 297 4.18 1.85 26.92
C ALA A 297 5.51 1.41 27.58
N LYS A 298 5.94 0.16 27.37
CA LYS A 298 7.29 -0.30 27.77
C LYS A 298 8.26 -0.02 26.63
N GLU A 299 9.45 0.44 27.00
CA GLU A 299 10.56 0.58 26.07
C GLU A 299 10.94 -0.77 25.44
N GLN A 300 11.06 -0.77 24.12
CA GLN A 300 11.63 -1.85 23.33
C GLN A 300 12.96 -1.40 22.74
N ASN A 301 13.90 -2.33 22.57
CA ASN A 301 15.22 -2.04 22.01
C ASN A 301 15.21 -2.17 20.49
N PHE A 302 15.67 -1.13 19.80
CA PHE A 302 15.80 -1.05 18.34
C PHE A 302 17.26 -0.83 17.96
N SER A 303 17.67 -1.34 16.80
CA SER A 303 19.01 -1.10 16.24
C SER A 303 18.94 -0.05 15.13
N VAL A 304 20.02 0.70 14.94
CA VAL A 304 20.19 1.60 13.79
C VAL A 304 20.68 0.88 12.53
N ASP A 305 21.23 -0.33 12.66
CA ASP A 305 21.80 -1.09 11.54
C ASP A 305 20.72 -1.51 10.54
N ASN A 306 20.93 -1.19 9.25
CA ASN A 306 19.96 -1.33 8.17
C ASN A 306 18.62 -0.58 8.38
N ALA A 307 18.58 0.42 9.26
CA ALA A 307 17.39 1.20 9.61
C ALA A 307 17.54 2.72 9.44
N ILE A 308 18.65 3.20 8.87
CA ILE A 308 18.91 4.62 8.62
C ILE A 308 18.06 5.08 7.42
N SER A 309 17.30 6.15 7.62
CA SER A 309 16.37 6.72 6.64
C SER A 309 16.88 8.01 5.99
N TYR A 310 17.77 8.74 6.67
CA TYR A 310 18.39 9.97 6.18
C TYR A 310 19.70 10.21 6.92
N TYR A 311 20.64 10.96 6.32
CA TYR A 311 21.88 11.39 6.98
C TYR A 311 22.47 12.67 6.35
N ASP A 312 23.43 13.26 7.04
CA ASP A 312 24.26 14.37 6.55
C ASP A 312 25.64 14.38 7.25
N VAL A 313 26.67 14.88 6.58
CA VAL A 313 28.06 14.89 7.07
C VAL A 313 28.49 16.31 7.43
N SER A 314 29.18 16.49 8.56
CA SER A 314 29.59 17.82 9.00
C SER A 314 30.58 18.48 8.03
N PRO A 315 30.57 19.82 7.86
CA PRO A 315 31.48 20.52 6.95
C PRO A 315 32.96 20.18 7.16
N ASP A 316 33.40 19.99 8.41
CA ASP A 316 34.76 19.57 8.77
C ASP A 316 35.11 18.11 8.43
N GLY A 317 34.14 17.33 7.94
CA GLY A 317 34.31 15.92 7.53
C GLY A 317 34.53 14.95 8.68
N LYS A 318 34.37 15.36 9.94
CA LYS A 318 34.70 14.54 11.13
C LYS A 318 33.51 13.85 11.78
N LYS A 319 32.29 14.29 11.49
CA LYS A 319 31.05 13.81 12.12
C LYS A 319 29.98 13.56 11.07
N MET A 320 29.00 12.74 11.41
CA MET A 320 27.75 12.60 10.67
C MET A 320 26.57 12.70 11.62
N ALA A 321 25.43 13.17 11.09
CA ALA A 321 24.15 13.12 11.76
C ALA A 321 23.24 12.23 10.92
N PHE A 322 22.42 11.38 11.56
CA PHE A 322 21.56 10.45 10.83
C PHE A 322 20.27 10.15 11.57
N VAL A 323 19.28 9.69 10.82
CA VAL A 323 17.90 9.46 11.28
C VAL A 323 17.57 7.99 11.16
N SER A 324 17.27 7.32 12.29
CA SER A 324 16.82 5.93 12.32
C SER A 324 15.53 5.81 13.12
N ARG A 325 14.50 5.18 12.55
CA ARG A 325 13.12 5.10 13.12
C ARG A 325 12.60 6.45 13.66
N GLY A 326 12.85 7.53 12.92
CA GLY A 326 12.44 8.89 13.30
C GLY A 326 13.22 9.51 14.46
N VAL A 327 14.28 8.87 14.96
CA VAL A 327 15.15 9.39 16.02
C VAL A 327 16.44 9.93 15.39
N LEU A 328 16.89 11.10 15.85
CA LEU A 328 18.12 11.76 15.42
C LEU A 328 19.32 11.33 16.27
N PHE A 329 20.39 10.94 15.58
CA PHE A 329 21.67 10.53 16.13
C PHE A 329 22.81 11.35 15.53
N VAL A 330 23.94 11.42 16.25
CA VAL A 330 25.22 11.94 15.77
C VAL A 330 26.30 10.89 16.02
N SER A 331 27.23 10.76 15.07
CA SER A 331 28.44 9.95 15.23
C SER A 331 29.68 10.64 14.67
N ASP A 332 30.87 10.10 14.95
CA ASP A 332 32.06 10.40 14.15
C ASP A 332 31.90 9.84 12.72
N VAL A 333 32.70 10.32 11.79
CA VAL A 333 32.59 9.96 10.36
C VAL A 333 32.89 8.48 10.05
N GLU A 334 33.50 7.75 10.98
CA GLU A 334 33.75 6.29 10.86
C GLU A 334 32.69 5.45 11.60
N GLY A 335 31.69 6.07 12.24
CA GLY A 335 30.53 5.39 12.84
C GLY A 335 30.77 4.73 14.22
N LYS A 336 31.90 5.00 14.86
CA LYS A 336 32.39 4.27 16.05
C LYS A 336 31.81 4.81 17.37
N PHE A 337 31.55 6.10 17.43
CA PHE A 337 31.07 6.80 18.62
C PHE A 337 29.71 7.40 18.29
N THR A 338 28.61 6.72 18.60
CA THR A 338 27.25 7.19 18.31
C THR A 338 26.55 7.67 19.57
N GLN A 339 25.78 8.77 19.46
CA GLN A 339 24.93 9.30 20.52
C GLN A 339 23.56 9.70 19.97
N GLN A 340 22.49 9.39 20.71
CA GLN A 340 21.15 9.92 20.46
C GLN A 340 21.07 11.42 20.83
N VAL A 341 20.35 12.21 20.02
CA VAL A 341 20.24 13.68 20.17
C VAL A 341 18.79 14.16 20.35
N SER A 342 17.80 13.48 19.76
CA SER A 342 16.36 13.75 19.98
C SER A 342 15.74 12.77 20.98
N ASP A 343 14.64 13.12 21.64
CA ASP A 343 13.93 12.21 22.56
C ASP A 343 13.17 11.07 21.86
N GLY A 344 12.87 11.23 20.56
CA GLY A 344 12.26 10.21 19.71
C GLY A 344 10.73 10.09 19.82
N LYS A 345 10.05 10.98 20.56
CA LYS A 345 8.58 10.97 20.65
C LYS A 345 7.93 11.41 19.34
N GLU A 346 8.42 12.52 18.80
CA GLU A 346 8.08 12.99 17.47
C GLU A 346 9.07 12.40 16.44
N ARG A 347 8.65 12.34 15.18
CA ARG A 347 9.42 11.73 14.10
C ARG A 347 10.28 12.79 13.42
N VAL A 348 11.58 12.55 13.32
CA VAL A 348 12.53 13.29 12.47
C VAL A 348 12.56 12.69 11.06
N MET A 349 12.66 13.50 10.00
CA MET A 349 12.82 13.01 8.60
C MET A 349 14.20 13.31 8.05
N GLU A 350 14.57 14.60 8.04
CA GLU A 350 15.74 15.14 7.35
C GLU A 350 16.63 15.87 8.36
N VAL A 351 17.94 15.83 8.15
CA VAL A 351 18.92 16.58 8.95
C VAL A 351 19.98 17.21 8.06
N LYS A 352 20.46 18.39 8.43
CA LYS A 352 21.57 19.12 7.80
C LYS A 352 22.48 19.74 8.85
N TRP A 353 23.78 19.70 8.60
CA TRP A 353 24.76 20.41 9.44
C TRP A 353 24.86 21.89 9.04
N LEU A 354 24.95 22.77 10.03
CA LEU A 354 25.29 24.17 9.81
C LEU A 354 26.81 24.40 9.82
N LYS A 355 27.21 25.58 9.35
CA LYS A 355 28.60 26.02 9.11
C LYS A 355 29.53 25.95 10.33
N ASP A 356 28.97 25.93 11.54
CA ASP A 356 29.70 25.90 12.80
C ASP A 356 30.20 24.49 13.19
N ASN A 357 29.82 23.44 12.45
CA ASN A 357 30.10 22.03 12.77
C ASN A 357 29.50 21.56 14.11
N ARG A 358 28.49 22.28 14.62
CA ARG A 358 27.89 22.05 15.93
C ARG A 358 26.37 22.11 15.92
N THR A 359 25.75 22.94 15.10
CA THR A 359 24.29 23.08 15.04
C THR A 359 23.73 22.18 13.93
N LEU A 360 22.70 21.42 14.28
CA LEU A 360 21.89 20.65 13.33
C LEU A 360 20.61 21.43 13.02
N LEU A 361 20.23 21.49 11.75
CA LEU A 361 18.93 21.90 11.26
C LEU A 361 18.20 20.65 10.77
N PHE A 362 17.00 20.37 11.26
CA PHE A 362 16.29 19.12 10.95
C PHE A 362 14.77 19.31 10.89
N SER A 363 14.07 18.46 10.14
CA SER A 363 12.62 18.41 10.15
C SER A 363 12.12 17.42 11.19
N GLN A 364 11.10 17.82 11.94
CA GLN A 364 10.42 16.98 12.91
C GLN A 364 8.90 17.18 12.80
N THR A 365 8.10 16.17 13.14
CA THR A 365 6.66 16.36 13.32
C THR A 365 6.33 17.23 14.55
N ASP A 366 5.33 18.09 14.39
CA ASP A 366 4.62 18.85 15.44
C ASP A 366 3.12 18.73 15.12
N LYS A 367 2.36 18.05 15.99
CA LYS A 367 0.92 17.73 15.79
C LYS A 367 0.64 16.99 14.47
N GLY A 368 1.66 16.28 13.95
CA GLY A 368 1.66 15.55 12.68
C GLY A 368 2.22 16.32 11.48
N TYR A 369 2.44 17.64 11.56
CA TYR A 369 3.02 18.42 10.45
C TYR A 369 4.54 18.52 10.57
N GLN A 370 5.24 18.36 9.46
CA GLN A 370 6.70 18.49 9.39
C GLN A 370 7.10 19.97 9.48
N ASN A 371 7.87 20.32 10.51
CA ASN A 371 8.38 21.67 10.77
C ASN A 371 9.90 21.66 10.99
N TRP A 372 10.56 22.81 10.81
CA TRP A 372 12.02 22.93 10.98
C TRP A 372 12.39 23.23 12.43
N PHE A 373 13.42 22.54 12.93
CA PHE A 373 13.97 22.66 14.27
C PHE A 373 15.51 22.77 14.22
N THR A 374 16.09 23.30 15.28
CA THR A 374 17.55 23.27 15.51
C THR A 374 17.90 22.74 16.89
N ILE A 375 19.03 22.04 16.97
CA ILE A 375 19.62 21.54 18.22
C ILE A 375 21.16 21.49 18.10
N SER A 376 21.85 21.51 19.24
CA SER A 376 23.30 21.27 19.28
C SER A 376 23.60 19.77 19.11
N ALA A 377 24.52 19.43 18.21
CA ALA A 377 24.90 18.07 17.84
C ALA A 377 25.55 17.26 18.98
N ASP A 378 25.96 17.91 20.08
CA ASP A 378 26.42 17.24 21.30
C ASP A 378 25.26 16.79 22.22
N GLY A 379 24.01 17.08 21.86
CA GLY A 379 22.82 16.78 22.66
C GLY A 379 22.65 17.66 23.91
N LYS A 380 23.46 18.70 24.09
CA LYS A 380 23.47 19.55 25.30
C LYS A 380 22.73 20.88 25.12
N GLY A 381 22.27 21.19 23.91
CA GLY A 381 21.48 22.38 23.61
C GLY A 381 19.98 22.14 23.80
N GLN A 382 19.22 23.22 24.01
CA GLN A 382 17.75 23.13 23.96
C GLN A 382 17.26 22.98 22.52
N LEU A 383 16.19 22.21 22.35
CA LEU A 383 15.43 22.13 21.09
C LEU A 383 14.79 23.49 20.78
N LYS A 384 15.03 24.02 19.59
CA LYS A 384 14.41 25.27 19.12
C LYS A 384 13.61 25.03 17.84
N GLN A 385 12.30 25.20 17.91
CA GLN A 385 11.41 25.23 16.75
C GLN A 385 11.61 26.53 15.96
N LEU A 386 11.67 26.42 14.63
CA LEU A 386 11.86 27.55 13.70
C LEU A 386 10.56 27.87 12.94
N THR A 387 9.81 26.85 12.52
CA THR A 387 8.54 27.02 11.82
C THR A 387 7.38 26.40 12.60
N HIS A 388 6.19 26.96 12.44
CA HIS A 388 4.95 26.54 13.10
C HIS A 388 3.82 26.36 12.07
N ASP A 389 4.19 25.87 10.88
CA ASP A 389 3.31 25.73 9.73
C ASP A 389 2.34 24.56 9.92
N SER A 390 1.07 24.75 9.54
CA SER A 390 0.07 23.67 9.42
C SER A 390 0.07 23.06 8.02
N ARG A 391 1.27 22.69 7.56
CA ARG A 391 1.59 22.05 6.27
C ARG A 391 3.00 21.47 6.36
N ASN A 392 3.30 20.46 5.54
CA ASN A 392 4.58 19.77 5.62
C ASN A 392 5.73 20.55 4.95
N ASN A 393 6.71 20.94 5.75
CA ASN A 393 7.99 21.50 5.31
C ASN A 393 9.02 20.37 5.09
N ARG A 394 9.55 20.25 3.87
CA ARG A 394 10.35 19.10 3.41
C ARG A 394 11.40 19.46 2.35
N SER A 395 12.25 18.49 2.02
CA SER A 395 13.18 18.49 0.89
C SER A 395 14.18 19.65 0.95
N ILE A 396 14.89 19.78 2.08
CA ILE A 396 15.80 20.92 2.31
C ILE A 396 17.18 20.73 1.68
N THR A 397 17.67 21.79 1.05
CA THR A 397 19.02 21.87 0.47
C THR A 397 19.69 23.17 0.92
N LEU A 398 20.97 23.09 1.28
CA LEU A 398 21.77 24.25 1.68
C LEU A 398 22.60 24.75 0.49
N ASN A 399 22.94 26.03 0.47
CA ASN A 399 23.79 26.63 -0.56
C ASN A 399 25.29 26.43 -0.24
N ASN A 400 26.17 26.66 -1.21
CA ASN A 400 27.59 26.28 -1.11
C ASN A 400 28.39 26.99 0.00
N ASP A 401 27.96 28.18 0.45
CA ASP A 401 28.61 28.89 1.56
C ASP A 401 27.93 28.68 2.92
N LEU A 402 26.89 27.82 2.98
CA LEU A 402 26.09 27.51 4.16
C LEU A 402 25.48 28.75 4.85
N SER A 403 25.09 29.77 4.06
CA SER A 403 24.36 30.96 4.55
C SER A 403 22.84 30.88 4.33
N LYS A 404 22.37 30.05 3.39
CA LYS A 404 20.95 29.91 3.03
C LYS A 404 20.58 28.46 2.80
N ALA A 405 19.30 28.15 3.02
CA ALA A 405 18.67 26.92 2.58
C ALA A 405 17.43 27.18 1.72
N VAL A 406 17.07 26.23 0.87
CA VAL A 406 15.83 26.20 0.10
C VAL A 406 15.09 24.91 0.43
N TYR A 407 13.76 24.99 0.55
CA TYR A 407 12.90 23.85 0.87
C TYR A 407 11.49 24.06 0.31
N LEU A 408 10.64 23.03 0.40
CA LEU A 408 9.25 23.07 -0.06
C LEU A 408 8.27 23.04 1.12
N SER A 409 7.20 23.80 1.01
CA SER A 409 6.18 23.94 2.06
C SER A 409 4.78 23.70 1.50
N GLY A 410 4.09 22.69 2.03
CA GLY A 410 2.75 22.32 1.56
C GLY A 410 2.74 21.81 0.12
N ARG A 411 1.63 22.06 -0.59
CA ARG A 411 1.45 21.67 -2.00
C ARG A 411 1.88 22.74 -3.01
N ASP A 412 2.25 23.93 -2.53
CA ASP A 412 2.18 25.14 -3.34
C ASP A 412 3.33 26.15 -3.19
N GLU A 413 4.34 25.92 -2.34
CA GLU A 413 5.38 26.93 -2.05
C GLU A 413 6.82 26.39 -2.06
N VAL A 414 7.70 27.14 -2.74
CA VAL A 414 9.16 27.06 -2.57
C VAL A 414 9.59 28.19 -1.62
N ARG A 415 10.32 27.85 -0.55
CA ARG A 415 10.75 28.78 0.49
C ARG A 415 12.26 28.87 0.62
N LEU A 416 12.75 30.08 0.88
CA LEU A 416 14.14 30.41 1.14
C LEU A 416 14.32 30.76 2.62
N LEU A 417 15.24 30.07 3.28
CA LEU A 417 15.59 30.24 4.70
C LEU A 417 16.98 30.86 4.82
N ASP A 418 17.09 31.97 5.56
CA ASP A 418 18.38 32.53 5.97
C ASP A 418 18.91 31.76 7.19
N LEU A 419 20.11 31.18 7.11
CA LEU A 419 20.64 30.27 8.16
C LEU A 419 21.28 31.00 9.35
N LYS A 420 21.35 32.34 9.32
CA LYS A 420 21.85 33.16 10.43
C LYS A 420 20.71 33.69 11.31
N THR A 421 19.60 34.08 10.68
CA THR A 421 18.41 34.65 11.34
C THR A 421 17.30 33.62 11.53
N PHE A 422 17.28 32.56 10.72
CA PHE A 422 16.19 31.60 10.56
C PHE A 422 14.88 32.19 10.02
N ASN A 423 14.95 33.35 9.35
CA ASN A 423 13.81 33.90 8.63
C ASN A 423 13.54 33.09 7.35
N SER A 424 12.35 32.51 7.26
CA SER A 424 11.85 31.80 6.07
C SER A 424 10.90 32.67 5.27
N ASN A 425 11.09 32.75 3.95
CA ASN A 425 10.25 33.53 3.04
C ASN A 425 9.88 32.69 1.80
N THR A 426 8.63 32.77 1.37
CA THR A 426 8.17 32.17 0.10
C THR A 426 8.76 32.95 -1.07
N ILE A 427 9.45 32.24 -1.97
CA ILE A 427 10.09 32.82 -3.17
C ILE A 427 9.34 32.45 -4.46
N VAL A 428 8.64 31.32 -4.46
CA VAL A 428 7.76 30.90 -5.56
C VAL A 428 6.49 30.30 -4.96
N LYS A 429 5.34 30.63 -5.56
CA LYS A 429 4.07 29.95 -5.32
C LYS A 429 3.58 29.38 -6.66
N ASP A 430 3.51 28.06 -6.77
CA ASP A 430 3.22 27.33 -8.01
C ASP A 430 2.68 25.93 -7.68
N GLU A 431 2.29 25.13 -8.68
CA GLU A 431 1.79 23.77 -8.51
C GLU A 431 2.94 22.78 -8.22
N ILE A 432 3.41 22.73 -6.97
CA ILE A 432 4.50 21.83 -6.54
C ILE A 432 3.99 20.41 -6.26
N TRP A 433 2.73 20.29 -5.83
CA TRP A 433 2.14 19.13 -5.13
C TRP A 433 2.92 18.81 -3.82
N ALA A 434 2.45 17.83 -3.02
CA ALA A 434 3.13 17.46 -1.79
C ALA A 434 4.36 16.58 -2.08
N PHE A 435 4.47 15.39 -1.51
CA PHE A 435 5.67 14.53 -1.55
C PHE A 435 5.97 13.88 -2.93
N GLN A 436 5.46 14.44 -4.02
CA GLN A 436 5.56 13.95 -5.41
C GLN A 436 6.30 14.98 -6.28
N ASN A 437 7.40 15.47 -5.74
CA ASN A 437 8.21 16.56 -6.28
C ASN A 437 9.69 16.13 -6.30
N SER A 438 10.49 16.73 -7.18
CA SER A 438 11.95 16.67 -7.06
C SER A 438 12.47 17.69 -6.05
N ARG A 439 13.65 17.45 -5.48
CA ARG A 439 14.22 18.30 -4.41
C ARG A 439 14.78 19.62 -4.98
N PRO A 440 14.43 20.81 -4.43
CA PRO A 440 15.00 22.07 -4.88
C PRO A 440 16.49 22.18 -4.52
N SER A 441 17.27 22.90 -5.33
CA SER A 441 18.73 23.06 -5.13
C SER A 441 19.25 24.42 -5.60
N PHE A 442 20.40 24.86 -5.07
CA PHE A 442 21.04 26.10 -5.50
C PHE A 442 21.97 25.88 -6.69
N SER A 443 22.10 26.90 -7.55
CA SER A 443 23.16 26.93 -8.57
C SER A 443 24.55 26.94 -7.92
N PRO A 444 25.61 26.49 -8.62
CA PRO A 444 26.98 26.47 -8.09
C PRO A 444 27.50 27.82 -7.58
N ASN A 445 26.99 28.93 -8.13
CA ASN A 445 27.33 30.30 -7.72
C ASN A 445 26.35 30.94 -6.71
N ASN A 446 25.38 30.17 -6.20
CA ASN A 446 24.35 30.59 -5.24
C ASN A 446 23.36 31.69 -5.73
N GLU A 447 23.30 32.00 -7.03
CA GLU A 447 22.40 33.04 -7.57
C GLU A 447 21.00 32.56 -7.94
N TYR A 448 20.84 31.27 -8.24
CA TYR A 448 19.57 30.68 -8.68
C TYR A 448 19.14 29.52 -7.78
N VAL A 449 17.84 29.28 -7.71
CA VAL A 449 17.21 28.07 -7.19
C VAL A 449 16.65 27.27 -8.37
N LEU A 450 17.01 26.00 -8.47
CA LEU A 450 16.40 25.00 -9.34
C LEU A 450 15.29 24.30 -8.57
N PHE A 451 14.13 24.14 -9.20
CA PHE A 451 12.97 23.43 -8.66
C PHE A 451 12.13 22.87 -9.81
N SER A 452 11.13 22.06 -9.48
CA SER A 452 10.16 21.55 -10.45
C SER A 452 8.74 21.95 -10.04
N ALA A 453 7.86 22.15 -11.02
CA ALA A 453 6.43 22.37 -10.81
C ALA A 453 5.63 21.61 -11.88
N LYS A 454 4.38 21.28 -11.59
CA LYS A 454 3.51 20.48 -12.46
C LYS A 454 2.87 21.32 -13.56
N ARG A 455 2.80 20.78 -14.77
CA ARG A 455 2.00 21.27 -15.90
C ARG A 455 1.34 20.06 -16.57
N ASN A 456 0.01 20.06 -16.65
CA ASN A 456 -0.77 18.93 -17.19
C ASN A 456 -0.38 17.58 -16.54
N PHE A 457 -0.23 17.55 -15.21
CA PHE A 457 0.22 16.39 -14.41
C PHE A 457 1.70 15.96 -14.59
N GLU A 458 2.43 16.56 -15.53
CA GLU A 458 3.85 16.29 -15.78
C GLU A 458 4.77 17.28 -15.05
N LEU A 459 5.98 16.89 -14.66
CA LEU A 459 6.97 17.79 -14.02
C LEU A 459 7.77 18.58 -15.06
N ASP A 460 7.71 19.90 -14.97
CA ASP A 460 8.60 20.83 -15.69
C ASP A 460 9.74 21.29 -14.77
N ILE A 461 10.91 21.56 -15.37
CA ILE A 461 12.10 22.13 -14.72
C ILE A 461 12.07 23.66 -14.77
N PHE A 462 12.25 24.29 -13.62
CA PHE A 462 12.29 25.75 -13.45
C PHE A 462 13.58 26.21 -12.76
N VAL A 463 13.99 27.45 -13.07
CA VAL A 463 14.97 28.19 -12.25
C VAL A 463 14.44 29.53 -11.80
N TYR A 464 14.73 29.90 -10.56
CA TYR A 464 14.38 31.17 -9.94
C TYR A 464 15.64 31.98 -9.63
N ASN A 465 15.78 33.18 -10.21
CA ASN A 465 16.87 34.09 -9.91
C ASN A 465 16.60 34.84 -8.60
N ILE A 466 17.42 34.59 -7.58
CA ILE A 466 17.20 35.09 -6.21
C ILE A 466 17.29 36.62 -6.14
N LYS A 467 18.14 37.24 -6.96
CA LYS A 467 18.37 38.70 -6.96
C LYS A 467 17.31 39.47 -7.74
N LYS A 468 16.82 38.90 -8.84
CA LYS A 468 15.79 39.50 -9.70
C LYS A 468 14.36 39.20 -9.24
N GLY A 469 14.15 38.16 -8.43
CA GLY A 469 12.83 37.74 -7.97
C GLY A 469 11.98 37.08 -9.06
N GLN A 470 12.61 36.37 -10.01
CA GLN A 470 11.96 35.89 -11.23
C GLN A 470 12.18 34.39 -11.43
N ALA A 471 11.08 33.64 -11.61
CA ALA A 471 11.08 32.25 -12.08
C ALA A 471 11.05 32.17 -13.61
N ILE A 472 11.67 31.12 -14.16
CA ILE A 472 11.79 30.82 -15.59
C ILE A 472 11.53 29.31 -15.76
N ASN A 473 10.54 28.94 -16.59
CA ASN A 473 10.37 27.56 -17.04
C ASN A 473 11.39 27.27 -18.15
N LEU A 474 12.10 26.15 -18.06
CA LEU A 474 13.12 25.75 -19.04
C LEU A 474 12.66 24.64 -19.99
N THR A 475 11.51 24.01 -19.71
CA THR A 475 11.09 22.75 -20.37
C THR A 475 9.73 22.90 -21.05
N ASN A 476 8.61 22.90 -20.31
CA ASN A 476 7.26 23.03 -20.86
C ASN A 476 6.96 21.99 -21.95
N THR A 477 7.36 20.73 -21.71
CA THR A 477 7.40 19.67 -22.74
C THR A 477 6.17 18.76 -22.77
N GLY A 478 5.30 18.81 -21.75
CA GLY A 478 4.13 17.92 -21.68
C GLY A 478 4.48 16.44 -21.45
N VAL A 479 5.70 16.19 -20.97
CA VAL A 479 6.22 14.93 -20.42
C VAL A 479 7.02 15.27 -19.16
N SER A 480 7.16 14.37 -18.19
CA SER A 480 7.88 14.70 -16.97
C SER A 480 9.40 14.73 -17.20
N GLU A 481 10.03 15.75 -16.62
CA GLU A 481 11.47 15.98 -16.62
C GLU A 481 11.91 16.00 -15.14
N GLU A 482 12.30 14.84 -14.61
CA GLU A 482 12.43 14.58 -13.17
C GLU A 482 13.87 14.68 -12.65
N ASP A 483 13.97 14.93 -11.34
CA ASP A 483 15.20 15.00 -10.55
C ASP A 483 16.31 15.89 -11.13
N PRO A 484 16.02 17.18 -11.38
CA PRO A 484 16.96 18.07 -12.02
C PRO A 484 18.14 18.43 -11.11
N TYR A 485 19.36 18.28 -11.63
CA TYR A 485 20.61 18.44 -10.89
C TYR A 485 21.59 19.37 -11.62
N TRP A 486 22.17 20.34 -10.90
CA TRP A 486 23.18 21.24 -11.47
C TRP A 486 24.51 20.53 -11.75
N SER A 487 25.04 20.69 -12.95
CA SER A 487 26.48 20.46 -13.19
C SER A 487 27.34 21.35 -12.28
N PRO A 488 28.42 20.84 -11.66
CA PRO A 488 29.27 21.66 -10.79
C PRO A 488 30.00 22.79 -11.53
N ASN A 489 30.17 22.70 -12.85
CA ASN A 489 30.74 23.76 -13.68
C ASN A 489 29.72 24.84 -14.10
N GLY A 490 28.43 24.68 -13.76
CA GLY A 490 27.39 25.66 -14.04
C GLY A 490 26.99 25.78 -15.52
N LYS A 491 27.35 24.81 -16.37
CA LYS A 491 26.97 24.80 -17.80
C LYS A 491 25.68 24.04 -18.11
N TYR A 492 25.38 22.99 -17.35
CA TYR A 492 24.27 22.07 -17.62
C TYR A 492 23.35 21.86 -16.41
N ILE A 493 22.09 21.49 -16.69
CA ILE A 493 21.19 20.80 -15.76
C ILE A 493 20.98 19.37 -16.29
N TYR A 494 21.23 18.36 -15.46
CA TYR A 494 20.94 16.95 -15.72
C TYR A 494 19.56 16.57 -15.18
N PHE A 495 18.86 15.64 -15.80
CA PHE A 495 17.51 15.17 -15.37
C PHE A 495 17.17 13.81 -15.99
N ALA A 496 16.17 13.13 -15.42
CA ALA A 496 15.64 11.85 -15.88
C ALA A 496 14.32 12.05 -16.67
N SER A 497 14.13 11.34 -17.79
CA SER A 497 12.97 11.57 -18.67
C SER A 497 12.68 10.44 -19.67
N ASP A 498 11.39 10.22 -19.96
CA ASP A 498 10.91 9.58 -21.19
C ASP A 498 10.38 10.66 -22.14
N ARG A 499 11.29 11.44 -22.76
CA ARG A 499 11.00 12.55 -23.70
C ARG A 499 10.08 12.22 -24.89
N THR A 500 9.58 10.99 -25.00
CA THR A 500 8.68 10.52 -26.07
C THR A 500 7.30 10.07 -25.57
N ASN A 501 7.07 10.02 -24.25
CA ASN A 501 5.79 9.58 -23.67
C ASN A 501 5.45 10.41 -22.42
N PRO A 502 4.20 10.85 -22.25
CA PRO A 502 3.71 11.32 -20.95
C PRO A 502 3.93 10.26 -19.87
N SER A 503 4.23 10.69 -18.65
CA SER A 503 4.37 9.79 -17.52
C SER A 503 3.01 9.48 -16.90
N TYR A 504 2.10 10.45 -16.80
CA TYR A 504 0.82 10.23 -16.14
C TYR A 504 -0.16 9.50 -17.09
N PRO A 505 -0.95 8.52 -16.61
CA PRO A 505 -1.01 7.96 -15.24
C PRO A 505 -0.07 6.77 -15.00
N LEU A 506 0.66 6.31 -16.02
CA LEU A 506 1.36 5.01 -16.02
C LEU A 506 2.69 5.00 -15.23
N GLY A 507 3.29 6.16 -15.03
CA GLY A 507 4.71 6.34 -14.74
C GLY A 507 5.57 6.25 -16.01
N MET A 508 6.76 6.87 -16.01
CA MET A 508 7.72 6.69 -17.11
C MET A 508 8.03 5.21 -17.32
N GLN A 509 8.12 4.76 -18.58
CA GLN A 509 8.45 3.37 -18.88
C GLN A 509 9.90 3.22 -19.38
N LYS A 510 10.43 4.25 -20.06
CA LYS A 510 11.78 4.24 -20.63
C LYS A 510 12.54 5.52 -20.26
N SER A 511 12.63 5.81 -18.96
CA SER A 511 13.41 6.95 -18.47
C SER A 511 14.90 6.81 -18.81
N ASN A 512 15.50 7.87 -19.33
CA ASN A 512 16.94 8.00 -19.59
C ASN A 512 17.46 9.31 -18.97
N ILE A 513 18.77 9.40 -18.73
CA ILE A 513 19.39 10.65 -18.27
C ILE A 513 19.72 11.56 -19.46
N TYR A 514 19.25 12.79 -19.39
CA TYR A 514 19.56 13.88 -20.32
C TYR A 514 20.32 14.99 -19.60
N ARG A 515 20.93 15.89 -20.37
CA ARG A 515 21.37 17.19 -19.86
C ARG A 515 20.98 18.31 -20.82
N MET A 516 20.66 19.46 -20.25
CA MET A 516 20.30 20.69 -20.94
C MET A 516 21.42 21.70 -20.73
N ALA A 517 22.04 22.21 -21.80
CA ALA A 517 22.96 23.33 -21.68
C ALA A 517 22.20 24.62 -21.33
N LEU A 518 22.75 25.42 -20.42
CA LEU A 518 22.17 26.66 -19.91
C LEU A 518 22.40 27.85 -20.85
N ASP A 519 23.37 27.75 -21.75
CA ASP A 519 23.57 28.63 -22.90
C ASP A 519 24.29 27.86 -24.01
N TRP A 520 24.59 28.52 -25.12
CA TRP A 520 25.43 27.96 -26.17
C TRP A 520 26.90 28.01 -25.75
N PHE A 521 27.52 26.83 -25.58
CA PHE A 521 28.94 26.67 -25.27
C PHE A 521 29.65 25.99 -26.44
N ASP A 522 30.89 26.39 -26.69
CA ASP A 522 31.78 25.70 -27.62
C ASP A 522 32.40 24.46 -26.96
N GLU A 523 32.81 23.50 -27.78
CA GLU A 523 33.64 22.39 -27.31
C GLU A 523 35.08 22.85 -27.07
N PRO A 524 35.84 22.23 -26.15
CA PRO A 524 37.27 22.50 -26.01
C PRO A 524 37.99 22.25 -27.34
N TYR A 525 38.86 23.16 -27.77
CA TYR A 525 39.60 22.98 -29.01
C TYR A 525 40.82 22.06 -28.82
N LYS A 526 41.04 21.11 -29.76
CA LYS A 526 42.26 20.26 -29.74
C LYS A 526 43.53 21.09 -29.87
N SER A 527 43.49 22.18 -30.65
CA SER A 527 44.59 23.15 -30.74
C SER A 527 44.92 23.76 -29.38
N GLU A 528 43.93 24.19 -28.59
CA GLU A 528 44.21 24.74 -27.25
C GLU A 528 44.92 23.75 -26.31
N LYS A 529 44.63 22.44 -26.39
CA LYS A 529 45.40 21.44 -25.63
C LYS A 529 46.79 21.21 -26.21
N PHE A 530 46.96 21.31 -27.52
CA PHE A 530 48.24 21.20 -28.20
C PHE A 530 49.15 22.41 -27.90
N ASP A 531 48.63 23.63 -28.00
CA ASP A 531 49.35 24.88 -27.72
C ASP A 531 49.85 24.93 -26.26
N LYS A 532 49.05 24.40 -25.33
CA LYS A 532 49.44 24.23 -23.91
C LYS A 532 50.60 23.25 -23.68
N LEU A 533 51.00 22.44 -24.67
CA LEU A 533 52.24 21.64 -24.60
C LEU A 533 53.51 22.48 -24.78
N PHE A 534 53.37 23.71 -25.31
CA PHE A 534 54.50 24.59 -25.65
C PHE A 534 54.55 25.86 -24.76
N THR A 535 53.61 26.02 -23.82
CA THR A 535 53.70 27.04 -22.77
C THR A 535 54.59 26.55 -21.63
N GLU A 536 55.77 27.16 -21.46
CA GLU A 536 56.59 26.93 -20.27
C GLU A 536 55.86 27.40 -19.00
N GLU A 537 55.85 26.59 -17.95
CA GLU A 537 55.28 26.96 -16.65
C GLU A 537 56.11 28.07 -15.99
N ALA A 538 55.70 29.31 -16.22
CA ALA A 538 56.26 30.47 -15.52
C ALA A 538 55.97 30.35 -14.01
N LYS A 539 57.02 30.06 -13.23
CA LYS A 539 56.98 30.08 -11.75
C LYS A 539 56.37 31.39 -11.27
N GLU A 540 55.36 31.29 -10.39
CA GLU A 540 54.68 32.44 -9.77
C GLU A 540 55.69 33.42 -9.13
N THR A 541 56.02 34.51 -9.83
CA THR A 541 56.63 35.68 -9.19
C THR A 541 55.56 36.45 -8.43
N LYS A 542 55.61 36.36 -7.10
CA LYS A 542 54.77 37.16 -6.20
C LYS A 542 54.88 38.67 -6.52
N PRO A 543 53.78 39.44 -6.47
CA PRO A 543 53.87 40.89 -6.37
C PRO A 543 54.55 41.27 -5.06
N ALA A 544 55.53 42.17 -5.12
CA ALA A 544 56.17 42.73 -3.94
C ALA A 544 55.62 44.14 -3.68
N ASP A 545 54.91 44.33 -2.57
CA ASP A 545 54.54 45.65 -2.08
C ASP A 545 55.80 46.48 -1.73
N THR A 546 55.83 47.72 -2.20
CA THR A 546 56.90 48.67 -1.88
C THR A 546 56.59 49.43 -0.59
N ALA A 547 57.24 49.06 0.51
CA ALA A 547 57.41 49.92 1.68
C ALA A 547 58.83 49.76 2.28
N LYS A 548 59.44 50.88 2.66
CA LYS A 548 60.79 50.96 3.23
C LYS A 548 60.78 50.50 4.70
N ASP A 549 61.83 49.82 5.17
CA ASP A 549 62.82 50.49 6.04
C ASP A 549 64.07 49.65 6.40
N THR A 550 65.04 50.31 7.04
CA THR A 550 66.47 49.95 7.15
C THR A 550 66.88 48.97 8.28
N LYS A 551 68.01 48.25 8.04
CA LYS A 551 69.10 47.82 8.97
C LYS A 551 68.70 47.44 10.43
N ASN A 552 69.11 46.30 11.02
CA ASN A 552 70.52 45.96 11.27
C ASN A 552 70.76 44.56 11.93
N SER A 553 71.96 44.01 11.69
CA SER A 553 72.82 43.10 12.51
C SER A 553 72.34 41.81 13.27
N LYS A 554 72.98 40.67 12.90
CA LYS A 554 73.74 39.69 13.72
C LYS A 554 73.11 39.03 14.98
N ASN A 555 73.00 37.67 15.01
CA ASN A 555 74.01 36.67 15.48
C ASN A 555 73.42 35.35 16.05
N LYS A 556 74.03 34.20 15.68
CA LYS A 556 74.18 32.87 16.37
C LYS A 556 72.93 32.14 16.93
N LYS A 557 72.60 30.92 16.45
CA LYS A 557 73.12 29.58 16.87
C LYS A 557 73.01 29.33 18.39
N ALA A 558 72.35 28.30 18.93
CA ALA A 558 71.64 27.11 18.39
C ALA A 558 70.52 26.68 19.41
N LYS A 559 69.91 25.47 19.49
CA LYS A 559 70.13 24.12 18.91
C LYS A 559 68.82 23.27 18.97
N GLU A 560 68.74 22.23 18.14
CA GLU A 560 67.96 20.95 18.24
C GLU A 560 66.63 20.87 19.04
N THR A 561 65.53 20.58 18.34
CA THR A 561 64.72 19.37 18.60
C THR A 561 63.93 18.97 17.34
N LYS A 562 63.78 17.66 17.09
CA LYS A 562 63.06 17.14 15.91
C LYS A 562 61.56 17.43 16.00
N LYS A 563 60.98 17.99 14.93
CA LYS A 563 59.57 17.82 14.56
C LYS A 563 59.54 17.15 13.19
N GLU A 564 58.66 16.18 13.03
CA GLU A 564 58.36 15.59 11.72
C GLU A 564 57.58 16.62 10.90
N GLU A 565 58.05 16.91 9.69
CA GLU A 565 57.35 17.79 8.76
C GLU A 565 56.16 17.05 8.16
N VAL A 566 54.96 17.33 8.68
CA VAL A 566 53.73 17.10 7.92
C VAL A 566 53.79 18.01 6.70
N THR A 567 53.96 17.41 5.53
CA THR A 567 53.93 18.13 4.26
C THR A 567 52.48 18.46 3.92
N ASP A 568 52.05 19.65 4.33
CA ASP A 568 50.76 20.25 3.93
C ASP A 568 50.71 20.38 2.41
N LYS A 569 50.18 19.36 1.74
CA LYS A 569 49.70 19.47 0.37
C LYS A 569 48.52 20.44 0.39
N LYS A 570 48.71 21.64 -0.16
CA LYS A 570 47.63 22.59 -0.46
C LYS A 570 46.47 21.83 -1.09
N GLU A 571 45.30 21.84 -0.44
CA GLU A 571 44.06 21.46 -1.10
C GLU A 571 43.75 22.52 -2.17
N GLU A 572 43.65 22.08 -3.42
CA GLU A 572 43.17 22.92 -4.51
C GLU A 572 41.71 23.27 -4.22
N LYS A 573 41.43 24.57 -4.06
CA LYS A 573 40.05 25.06 -3.95
C LYS A 573 39.39 24.93 -5.32
N GLU A 574 38.17 24.39 -5.33
CA GLU A 574 37.36 24.32 -6.55
C GLU A 574 37.17 25.71 -7.19
N PRO A 575 37.13 25.80 -8.53
CA PRO A 575 37.03 27.07 -9.23
C PRO A 575 35.69 27.76 -8.94
N VAL A 576 35.76 28.94 -8.32
CA VAL A 576 34.57 29.74 -8.03
C VAL A 576 34.00 30.32 -9.33
N ILE A 577 32.81 29.85 -9.72
CA ILE A 577 32.05 30.38 -10.86
C ILE A 577 31.57 31.79 -10.52
N LYS A 578 32.16 32.79 -11.19
CA LYS A 578 31.89 34.21 -10.93
C LYS A 578 30.61 34.72 -11.57
N GLU A 579 30.17 34.11 -12.67
CA GLU A 579 28.98 34.50 -13.42
C GLU A 579 28.33 33.25 -14.01
N LEU A 580 27.01 33.11 -13.85
CA LEU A 580 26.22 31.99 -14.36
C LEU A 580 25.08 32.53 -15.22
N LYS A 581 25.18 32.29 -16.53
CA LYS A 581 24.19 32.72 -17.51
C LYS A 581 23.17 31.61 -17.75
N VAL A 582 21.90 31.89 -17.47
CA VAL A 582 20.76 31.08 -17.89
C VAL A 582 20.11 31.78 -19.08
N ASN A 583 20.19 31.16 -20.24
CA ASN A 583 19.54 31.60 -21.47
C ASN A 583 18.35 30.65 -21.77
N PRO A 584 17.08 31.06 -21.53
CA PRO A 584 15.93 30.19 -21.79
C PRO A 584 15.60 30.06 -23.28
N GLU A 585 16.11 30.93 -24.15
CA GLU A 585 15.85 30.83 -25.59
C GLU A 585 16.48 29.55 -26.15
N TYR A 586 15.67 28.79 -26.91
CA TYR A 586 16.04 27.53 -27.54
C TYR A 586 16.58 26.45 -26.57
N ALA A 587 16.23 26.52 -25.27
CA ALA A 587 16.72 25.59 -24.25
C ALA A 587 16.47 24.10 -24.61
N LEU A 588 15.32 23.79 -25.22
CA LEU A 588 14.96 22.45 -25.67
C LEU A 588 15.84 21.89 -26.80
N GLU A 589 16.42 22.75 -27.63
CA GLU A 589 17.34 22.36 -28.71
C GLU A 589 18.73 22.00 -28.15
N ARG A 590 19.04 22.46 -26.93
CA ARG A 590 20.28 22.17 -26.21
C ARG A 590 20.16 21.01 -25.22
N ILE A 591 19.13 20.17 -25.37
CA ILE A 591 18.97 18.92 -24.60
C ILE A 591 19.60 17.76 -25.36
N GLU A 592 20.61 17.15 -24.76
CA GLU A 592 21.27 15.95 -25.29
C GLU A 592 21.03 14.72 -24.39
N LEU A 593 20.97 13.54 -25.00
CA LEU A 593 20.95 12.26 -24.29
C LEU A 593 22.34 11.96 -23.77
N VAL A 594 22.46 11.74 -22.45
CA VAL A 594 23.76 11.54 -21.80
C VAL A 594 24.14 10.08 -21.72
N THR A 595 23.18 9.20 -21.46
CA THR A 595 23.38 7.77 -21.19
C THR A 595 22.94 6.89 -22.36
N ASP A 596 23.41 5.65 -22.36
CA ASP A 596 22.92 4.64 -23.31
C ASP A 596 21.46 4.29 -23.00
N ARG A 597 20.65 3.96 -24.02
CA ARG A 597 19.21 3.68 -23.87
C ARG A 597 18.91 2.27 -23.33
N TYR A 598 19.49 1.93 -22.18
CA TYR A 598 19.31 0.65 -21.50
C TYR A 598 18.62 0.80 -20.14
N GLY A 599 17.61 -0.03 -19.91
CA GLY A 599 16.79 0.01 -18.71
C GLY A 599 15.99 1.31 -18.57
N TYR A 600 15.46 1.51 -17.37
CA TYR A 600 14.96 2.76 -16.83
C TYR A 600 16.04 3.34 -15.90
N GLN A 601 16.22 4.65 -15.96
CA GLN A 601 17.28 5.39 -15.25
C GLN A 601 16.73 6.56 -14.42
N GLU A 602 17.33 6.84 -13.26
CA GLU A 602 16.86 7.84 -12.26
C GLU A 602 18.01 8.40 -11.40
N ASP A 603 17.70 9.39 -10.56
CA ASP A 603 18.61 10.05 -9.59
C ASP A 603 19.97 10.54 -10.17
N PRO A 604 19.99 11.36 -11.24
CA PRO A 604 21.25 11.89 -11.77
C PRO A 604 21.92 12.81 -10.73
N THR A 605 23.14 12.45 -10.31
CA THR A 605 23.97 13.25 -9.40
C THR A 605 25.33 13.49 -10.03
N VAL A 606 25.83 14.73 -10.05
CA VAL A 606 27.03 15.09 -10.81
C VAL A 606 28.11 15.73 -9.94
N PHE A 607 29.34 15.23 -10.06
CA PHE A 607 30.52 15.71 -9.35
C PHE A 607 31.66 16.05 -10.32
N VAL A 608 32.71 16.73 -9.82
CA VAL A 608 33.94 16.99 -10.58
C VAL A 608 35.16 16.51 -9.80
N ASP A 609 36.08 15.84 -10.49
CA ASP A 609 37.36 15.31 -10.01
C ASP A 609 38.43 15.55 -11.09
N ASP A 610 39.55 16.21 -10.77
CA ASP A 610 40.63 16.57 -11.72
C ASP A 610 40.14 17.15 -13.07
N LYS A 611 39.13 18.04 -13.01
CA LYS A 611 38.42 18.67 -14.15
C LYS A 611 37.53 17.73 -14.99
N LYS A 612 37.44 16.44 -14.63
CA LYS A 612 36.52 15.47 -15.24
C LYS A 612 35.17 15.57 -14.55
N GLU A 613 34.09 15.56 -15.34
CA GLU A 613 32.74 15.53 -14.81
C GLU A 613 32.29 14.08 -14.65
N ILE A 614 31.74 13.73 -13.48
CA ILE A 614 31.34 12.37 -13.10
C ILE A 614 29.84 12.40 -12.82
N LEU A 615 29.04 11.83 -13.72
CA LEU A 615 27.63 11.52 -13.48
C LEU A 615 27.53 10.18 -12.76
N LEU A 616 26.79 10.14 -11.65
CA LEU A 616 26.27 8.92 -11.02
C LEU A 616 24.76 8.86 -11.24
N TYR A 617 24.22 7.66 -11.47
CA TYR A 617 22.78 7.44 -11.66
C TYR A 617 22.38 6.00 -11.34
N ASN A 618 21.12 5.78 -10.99
CA ASN A 618 20.56 4.45 -10.77
C ASN A 618 19.99 3.91 -12.10
N SER A 619 20.21 2.64 -12.42
CA SER A 619 19.65 1.96 -13.62
C SER A 619 19.28 0.52 -13.33
N ASN A 620 18.24 -0.01 -14.01
CA ASN A 620 17.87 -1.43 -13.95
C ASN A 620 18.29 -2.27 -15.17
N GLN A 621 19.20 -1.75 -16.00
CA GLN A 621 19.64 -2.36 -17.26
C GLN A 621 20.24 -3.79 -17.15
N ASP A 622 20.68 -4.20 -15.97
CA ASP A 622 21.27 -5.51 -15.71
C ASP A 622 20.32 -6.35 -14.84
N ASN A 623 19.74 -7.40 -15.44
CA ASN A 623 18.80 -8.33 -14.81
C ASN A 623 17.56 -7.67 -14.15
N GLY A 624 17.19 -6.45 -14.56
CA GLY A 624 16.02 -5.74 -14.02
C GLY A 624 16.20 -5.19 -12.59
N LYS A 625 17.38 -5.32 -11.98
CA LYS A 625 17.66 -4.83 -10.62
C LYS A 625 18.25 -3.43 -10.66
N ARG A 626 17.72 -2.51 -9.85
CA ARG A 626 18.28 -1.16 -9.66
C ARG A 626 19.68 -1.23 -9.06
N GLN A 627 20.63 -0.63 -9.76
CA GLN A 627 22.07 -0.66 -9.48
C GLN A 627 22.69 0.71 -9.77
N LEU A 628 23.80 1.02 -9.10
CA LEU A 628 24.51 2.29 -9.27
C LEU A 628 25.50 2.22 -10.45
N TYR A 629 25.37 3.17 -11.37
CA TYR A 629 26.24 3.38 -12.53
C TYR A 629 26.96 4.73 -12.44
N LYS A 630 28.12 4.81 -13.09
CA LYS A 630 28.83 6.08 -13.37
C LYS A 630 28.95 6.31 -14.88
N LYS A 631 29.12 7.56 -15.27
CA LYS A 631 29.64 7.98 -16.58
C LYS A 631 30.60 9.16 -16.38
N VAL A 632 31.80 9.08 -16.95
CA VAL A 632 32.86 10.10 -16.78
C VAL A 632 33.10 10.82 -18.10
N PHE A 633 33.06 12.15 -18.07
CA PHE A 633 33.30 13.01 -19.23
C PHE A 633 34.73 13.56 -19.22
N THR A 634 35.46 13.28 -20.29
CA THR A 634 36.80 13.79 -20.58
C THR A 634 36.82 14.36 -22.00
N ASP A 635 37.43 15.53 -22.20
CA ASP A 635 37.46 16.15 -23.54
C ASP A 635 38.20 15.24 -24.53
N PHE A 636 37.59 15.07 -25.71
CA PHE A 636 38.08 14.26 -26.84
C PHE A 636 38.00 12.74 -26.68
N GLU A 637 37.42 12.23 -25.59
CA GLU A 637 37.23 10.80 -25.36
C GLU A 637 35.73 10.45 -25.24
N PRO A 638 35.27 9.32 -25.83
CA PRO A 638 33.88 8.91 -25.69
C PRO A 638 33.62 8.37 -24.28
N ALA A 639 32.83 9.11 -23.49
CA ALA A 639 32.36 8.70 -22.18
C ALA A 639 31.52 7.40 -22.25
N LYS A 640 31.79 6.44 -21.37
CA LYS A 640 31.07 5.16 -21.26
C LYS A 640 30.37 5.04 -19.90
N SER A 641 29.22 4.35 -19.90
CA SER A 641 28.52 3.97 -18.68
C SER A 641 29.11 2.70 -18.08
N GLU A 642 29.45 2.71 -16.79
CA GLU A 642 30.05 1.60 -16.06
C GLU A 642 29.28 1.33 -14.76
N LYS A 643 28.97 0.07 -14.47
CA LYS A 643 28.39 -0.32 -13.16
C LYS A 643 29.46 -0.19 -12.08
N ILE A 644 29.14 0.47 -10.97
CA ILE A 644 30.04 0.60 -9.80
C ILE A 644 29.52 -0.11 -8.55
N PHE A 645 28.22 -0.39 -8.46
CA PHE A 645 27.67 -1.16 -7.34
C PHE A 645 26.46 -2.01 -7.75
N ASP A 646 26.22 -3.11 -7.04
CA ASP A 646 25.13 -4.06 -7.30
C ASP A 646 23.79 -3.67 -6.65
N LYS A 647 23.75 -2.49 -6.03
CA LYS A 647 22.58 -1.89 -5.39
C LYS A 647 22.43 -0.42 -5.79
N ALA A 648 21.21 0.09 -5.75
CA ALA A 648 20.92 1.51 -5.92
C ALA A 648 21.48 2.34 -4.76
N ALA A 649 21.81 3.60 -5.02
CA ALA A 649 22.28 4.54 -4.01
C ALA A 649 21.52 5.86 -4.07
N TYR A 650 21.14 6.37 -2.90
CA TYR A 650 20.32 7.57 -2.74
C TYR A 650 21.00 8.58 -1.82
N TYR A 651 20.55 9.84 -1.86
CA TYR A 651 21.08 10.94 -1.03
C TYR A 651 22.62 11.05 -1.09
N ILE A 652 23.20 10.94 -2.29
CA ILE A 652 24.65 11.00 -2.46
C ILE A 652 25.15 12.41 -2.14
N THR A 653 26.06 12.54 -1.18
CA THR A 653 26.61 13.83 -0.73
C THR A 653 28.13 13.85 -0.78
N LYS A 654 28.73 14.98 -1.16
CA LYS A 654 30.19 15.17 -1.24
C LYS A 654 30.69 15.86 0.02
N ASN A 655 31.75 15.31 0.62
CA ASN A 655 32.56 15.98 1.62
C ASN A 655 34.04 15.83 1.27
N ASN A 656 34.69 16.93 0.90
CA ASN A 656 36.06 16.97 0.39
C ASN A 656 36.24 15.96 -0.77
N LYS A 657 37.16 14.98 -0.63
CA LYS A 657 37.44 13.94 -1.64
C LYS A 657 36.57 12.68 -1.50
N ASN A 658 35.63 12.67 -0.55
CA ASN A 658 34.75 11.52 -0.31
C ASN A 658 33.33 11.83 -0.77
N LEU A 659 32.67 10.80 -1.29
CA LEU A 659 31.22 10.74 -1.40
C LEU A 659 30.68 9.83 -0.29
N PHE A 660 29.51 10.15 0.21
CA PHE A 660 28.71 9.27 1.04
C PHE A 660 27.38 9.01 0.32
N ALA A 661 26.74 7.86 0.60
CA ALA A 661 25.44 7.51 0.06
C ALA A 661 24.62 6.68 1.05
N LEU A 662 23.29 6.73 0.94
CA LEU A 662 22.37 5.83 1.64
C LEU A 662 22.05 4.63 0.74
N ILE A 663 22.29 3.41 1.24
CA ILE A 663 22.02 2.15 0.53
C ILE A 663 21.40 1.16 1.51
N GLU A 664 20.19 0.68 1.22
CA GLU A 664 19.47 -0.34 2.03
C GLU A 664 19.51 -0.08 3.54
N GLY A 665 19.19 1.16 3.97
CA GLY A 665 19.16 1.52 5.38
C GLY A 665 20.53 1.72 6.04
N ASN A 666 21.61 1.83 5.25
CA ASN A 666 22.99 1.99 5.74
C ASN A 666 23.71 3.13 5.03
N ILE A 667 24.65 3.76 5.73
CA ILE A 667 25.54 4.78 5.14
C ILE A 667 26.76 4.07 4.54
N TYR A 668 27.08 4.39 3.29
CA TYR A 668 28.30 3.97 2.61
C TYR A 668 29.19 5.18 2.33
N LYS A 669 30.50 4.97 2.34
CA LYS A 669 31.55 5.94 2.03
C LYS A 669 32.35 5.45 0.82
N MET A 670 32.76 6.34 -0.06
CA MET A 670 33.66 6.05 -1.18
C MET A 670 34.53 7.26 -1.50
N SER A 671 35.73 7.07 -2.04
CA SER A 671 36.49 8.19 -2.59
C SER A 671 35.95 8.56 -3.98
N LEU A 672 35.96 9.85 -4.31
CA LEU A 672 35.45 10.36 -5.59
C LEU A 672 36.21 9.79 -6.80
N ALA A 673 37.51 9.52 -6.64
CA ALA A 673 38.36 8.95 -7.69
C ALA A 673 38.16 7.43 -7.89
N ALA A 674 37.89 6.66 -6.83
CA ALA A 674 37.78 5.20 -6.91
C ALA A 674 36.34 4.70 -7.08
N LEU A 675 35.34 5.45 -6.57
CA LEU A 675 33.91 5.13 -6.65
C LEU A 675 33.55 3.71 -6.21
N LYS A 676 34.24 3.24 -5.16
CA LYS A 676 34.03 1.92 -4.53
C LYS A 676 33.30 2.12 -3.19
N PRO A 677 32.01 1.76 -3.07
CA PRO A 677 31.26 1.92 -1.83
C PRO A 677 31.73 0.95 -0.74
N GLU A 678 31.99 1.49 0.45
CA GLU A 678 32.32 0.73 1.67
C GLU A 678 31.34 1.09 2.80
N LYS A 679 30.73 0.08 3.44
CA LYS A 679 29.72 0.30 4.49
C LYS A 679 30.37 0.92 5.73
N VAL A 680 29.81 2.03 6.21
CA VAL A 680 30.12 2.56 7.54
C VAL A 680 29.35 1.72 8.57
N ASN A 681 30.08 0.97 9.39
CA ASN A 681 29.50 0.04 10.36
C ASN A 681 29.10 0.78 11.65
N ILE A 682 27.85 1.22 11.72
CA ILE A 682 27.29 1.91 12.90
C ILE A 682 26.55 0.90 13.78
N GLN A 683 27.18 0.52 14.89
CA GLN A 683 26.57 -0.37 15.88
C GLN A 683 26.05 0.44 17.07
N TYR A 684 24.75 0.73 17.05
CA TYR A 684 24.05 1.39 18.16
C TYR A 684 22.66 0.79 18.34
N THR A 685 22.21 0.71 19.59
CA THR A 685 20.82 0.42 19.91
C THR A 685 20.25 1.50 20.81
N PHE A 686 18.94 1.73 20.67
CA PHE A 686 18.20 2.76 21.39
C PHE A 686 16.85 2.20 21.81
N ASN A 687 16.22 2.86 22.77
CA ASN A 687 14.94 2.43 23.31
C ASN A 687 13.82 3.36 22.84
N LYS A 688 12.64 2.79 22.58
CA LYS A 688 11.41 3.52 22.27
C LYS A 688 10.20 2.70 22.69
N ASP A 689 9.13 3.35 23.17
CA ASP A 689 7.85 2.71 23.42
C ASP A 689 6.92 2.84 22.20
N LEU A 690 6.00 1.88 22.02
CA LEU A 690 5.09 1.89 20.88
C LEU A 690 3.87 2.80 21.10
N ALA A 691 3.54 3.18 22.34
CA ALA A 691 2.37 4.02 22.62
C ALA A 691 2.60 5.47 22.17
N SER A 692 3.80 6.03 22.42
CA SER A 692 4.21 7.33 21.87
C SER A 692 4.34 7.27 20.34
N GLU A 693 4.90 6.19 19.80
CA GLU A 693 5.04 5.98 18.35
C GLU A 693 3.67 5.94 17.64
N PHE A 694 2.71 5.19 18.16
CA PHE A 694 1.36 5.10 17.60
C PHE A 694 0.59 6.43 17.70
N THR A 695 0.86 7.23 18.73
CA THR A 695 0.30 8.58 18.86
C THR A 695 0.85 9.51 17.77
N GLN A 696 2.16 9.49 17.53
CA GLN A 696 2.79 10.23 16.41
C GLN A 696 2.25 9.78 15.05
N MET A 697 2.11 8.46 14.85
CA MET A 697 1.58 7.87 13.62
C MET A 697 0.12 8.24 13.36
N TYR A 698 -0.71 8.34 14.41
CA TYR A 698 -2.08 8.82 14.31
C TYR A 698 -2.13 10.26 13.79
N ASP A 699 -1.34 11.14 14.39
CA ASP A 699 -1.26 12.55 13.99
C ASP A 699 -0.71 12.73 12.57
N GLU A 700 0.38 12.03 12.19
CA GLU A 700 0.94 12.09 10.83
C GLU A 700 0.02 11.49 9.75
N THR A 701 -0.79 10.49 10.11
CA THR A 701 -1.81 9.94 9.20
C THR A 701 -2.91 10.95 8.95
N TRP A 702 -3.44 11.58 10.00
CA TRP A 702 -4.50 12.59 9.86
C TRP A 702 -4.04 13.84 9.09
N THR A 703 -2.85 14.38 9.41
CA THR A 703 -2.33 15.61 8.75
C THR A 703 -2.00 15.37 7.28
N GLY A 704 -1.45 14.21 6.94
CA GLY A 704 -1.14 13.89 5.56
C GLY A 704 -2.39 13.75 4.67
N VAL A 705 -3.52 13.36 5.24
CA VAL A 705 -4.84 13.38 4.56
C VAL A 705 -5.42 14.79 4.51
N GLU A 706 -5.38 15.57 5.61
CA GLU A 706 -5.82 16.98 5.64
C GLU A 706 -5.12 17.83 4.56
N GLU A 707 -3.82 17.61 4.33
CA GLU A 707 -3.07 18.38 3.34
C GLU A 707 -3.34 17.94 1.88
N ASN A 708 -3.75 16.69 1.64
CA ASN A 708 -3.63 16.06 0.30
C ASN A 708 -4.85 15.31 -0.24
N PHE A 709 -5.94 15.21 0.53
CA PHE A 709 -7.17 14.60 0.02
C PHE A 709 -7.70 15.37 -1.20
N TYR A 710 -8.25 14.64 -2.17
CA TYR A 710 -8.60 15.20 -3.48
C TYR A 710 -9.78 16.20 -3.46
N ASP A 711 -10.72 16.06 -2.52
CA ASP A 711 -11.82 16.99 -2.30
C ASP A 711 -11.50 17.84 -1.06
N GLU A 712 -11.24 19.13 -1.27
CA GLU A 712 -10.96 20.11 -0.20
C GLU A 712 -12.06 20.24 0.87
N LYS A 713 -13.26 19.69 0.62
CA LYS A 713 -14.40 19.66 1.56
C LYS A 713 -14.58 18.29 2.23
N PHE A 714 -13.69 17.32 1.99
CA PHE A 714 -13.71 15.99 2.61
C PHE A 714 -15.07 15.27 2.47
N HIS A 715 -15.70 15.35 1.29
CA HIS A 715 -17.06 14.87 1.03
C HIS A 715 -18.15 15.47 1.96
N GLY A 716 -17.89 16.62 2.59
CA GLY A 716 -18.76 17.28 3.56
C GLY A 716 -18.49 16.88 5.02
N ILE A 717 -17.48 16.05 5.29
CA ILE A 717 -17.09 15.64 6.63
C ILE A 717 -16.25 16.74 7.30
N ASN A 718 -16.58 17.10 8.54
CA ASN A 718 -15.72 17.95 9.36
C ASN A 718 -14.49 17.14 9.83
N TRP A 719 -13.46 17.11 9.00
CA TRP A 719 -12.25 16.29 9.21
C TRP A 719 -11.50 16.63 10.51
N LYS A 720 -11.52 17.90 10.93
CA LYS A 720 -10.93 18.36 12.21
C LYS A 720 -11.68 17.82 13.42
N ALA A 721 -13.02 17.87 13.40
CA ALA A 721 -13.83 17.25 14.44
C ALA A 721 -13.64 15.72 14.49
N LYS A 722 -13.41 15.07 13.34
CA LYS A 722 -13.06 13.64 13.31
C LYS A 722 -11.69 13.35 13.95
N LYS A 723 -10.69 14.23 13.81
CA LYS A 723 -9.42 14.13 14.57
C LYS A 723 -9.69 14.05 16.08
N GLU A 724 -10.50 14.96 16.60
CA GLU A 724 -10.79 15.07 18.04
C GLU A 724 -11.71 13.95 18.54
N GLN A 725 -12.63 13.47 17.70
CA GLN A 725 -13.47 12.31 18.01
C GLN A 725 -12.63 11.05 18.21
N TYR A 726 -11.71 10.77 17.28
CA TYR A 726 -10.95 9.52 17.27
C TYR A 726 -9.72 9.54 18.20
N ALA A 727 -9.13 10.72 18.46
CA ALA A 727 -7.98 10.86 19.37
C ALA A 727 -8.26 10.36 20.79
N LYS A 728 -9.53 10.38 21.22
CA LYS A 728 -9.99 9.89 22.54
C LYS A 728 -9.71 8.40 22.76
N TYR A 729 -9.54 7.62 21.69
CA TYR A 729 -9.30 6.17 21.76
C TYR A 729 -7.83 5.78 21.64
N VAL A 730 -6.95 6.70 21.17
CA VAL A 730 -5.50 6.45 21.03
C VAL A 730 -4.86 5.96 22.34
N PRO A 731 -5.16 6.52 23.54
CA PRO A 731 -4.58 6.03 24.81
C PRO A 731 -5.01 4.61 25.23
N TYR A 732 -5.97 3.99 24.52
CA TYR A 732 -6.49 2.66 24.82
C TYR A 732 -6.10 1.60 23.78
N VAL A 733 -5.32 1.97 22.76
CA VAL A 733 -4.72 1.04 21.79
C VAL A 733 -3.71 0.17 22.52
N ASN A 734 -3.83 -1.15 22.43
CA ASN A 734 -2.96 -2.10 23.14
C ASN A 734 -1.92 -2.75 22.21
N ASN A 735 -2.23 -2.87 20.92
CA ASN A 735 -1.44 -3.57 19.91
C ASN A 735 -1.65 -2.97 18.51
N ARG A 736 -0.97 -3.51 17.48
CA ARG A 736 -1.08 -3.04 16.09
C ARG A 736 -2.46 -3.27 15.46
N ASN A 737 -3.19 -4.29 15.88
CA ASN A 737 -4.54 -4.54 15.37
C ASN A 737 -5.51 -3.45 15.83
N ASP A 738 -5.47 -3.06 17.10
CA ASP A 738 -6.23 -1.92 17.64
C ASP A 738 -5.94 -0.63 16.84
N LEU A 739 -4.65 -0.35 16.55
CA LEU A 739 -4.24 0.79 15.72
C LEU A 739 -4.81 0.71 14.29
N ARG A 740 -4.81 -0.48 13.68
CA ARG A 740 -5.42 -0.70 12.35
C ARG A 740 -6.92 -0.41 12.37
N ILE A 741 -7.65 -0.90 13.38
CA ILE A 741 -9.09 -0.66 13.48
C ILE A 741 -9.34 0.85 13.62
N LEU A 742 -8.63 1.52 14.55
CA LEU A 742 -8.78 2.94 14.83
C LEU A 742 -8.55 3.83 13.59
N LEU A 743 -7.46 3.60 12.86
CA LEU A 743 -7.11 4.42 11.71
C LEU A 743 -7.92 4.09 10.45
N ASN A 744 -8.29 2.82 10.22
CA ASN A 744 -9.23 2.51 9.13
C ASN A 744 -10.62 3.09 9.39
N ASP A 745 -11.11 3.07 10.64
CA ASP A 745 -12.39 3.71 10.97
C ASP A 745 -12.36 5.24 10.83
N LEU A 746 -11.24 5.89 11.18
CA LEU A 746 -11.06 7.33 10.96
C LEU A 746 -11.07 7.66 9.45
N LEU A 747 -10.30 6.93 8.65
CA LEU A 747 -10.26 7.13 7.18
C LEU A 747 -11.62 6.80 6.52
N GLY A 748 -12.33 5.79 7.03
CA GLY A 748 -13.62 5.33 6.53
C GLY A 748 -14.77 6.33 6.68
N GLU A 749 -14.63 7.32 7.56
CA GLU A 749 -15.56 8.46 7.67
C GLU A 749 -15.69 9.26 6.36
N LEU A 750 -14.61 9.32 5.57
CA LEU A 750 -14.55 10.08 4.32
C LEU A 750 -15.41 9.47 3.20
N ASN A 751 -15.90 8.24 3.32
CA ASN A 751 -16.59 7.51 2.24
C ASN A 751 -15.82 7.60 0.89
N SER A 752 -14.52 7.34 0.93
CA SER A 752 -13.63 7.48 -0.22
C SER A 752 -13.07 6.14 -0.64
N SER A 753 -13.02 5.90 -1.94
CA SER A 753 -12.20 4.87 -2.54
C SER A 753 -10.73 5.08 -2.21
N HIS A 754 -9.97 3.99 -2.31
CA HIS A 754 -8.52 3.98 -2.12
C HIS A 754 -8.05 4.61 -0.79
N THR A 755 -8.87 4.54 0.25
CA THR A 755 -8.46 4.79 1.64
C THR A 755 -8.10 3.48 2.32
N GLY A 756 -7.27 3.57 3.36
CA GLY A 756 -6.92 2.42 4.19
C GLY A 756 -5.58 2.60 4.89
N PHE A 757 -5.44 2.00 6.06
CA PHE A 757 -4.22 1.99 6.86
C PHE A 757 -3.73 0.55 7.07
N SER A 758 -2.42 0.37 6.92
CA SER A 758 -1.69 -0.89 7.11
C SER A 758 -0.57 -0.68 8.13
N SER A 759 -0.27 -1.72 8.88
CA SER A 759 0.76 -1.71 9.91
C SER A 759 1.57 -3.01 9.84
N VAL A 760 2.83 -2.97 10.25
CA VAL A 760 3.75 -4.11 10.32
C VAL A 760 4.73 -3.93 11.47
N GLY A 761 5.07 -5.01 12.17
CA GLY A 761 6.09 -4.98 13.22
C GLY A 761 6.59 -6.36 13.64
N LYS A 762 7.70 -6.40 14.38
CA LYS A 762 8.31 -7.65 14.87
C LYS A 762 7.43 -8.35 15.90
N GLU A 763 6.67 -7.58 16.68
CA GLU A 763 5.70 -8.01 17.67
C GLU A 763 4.52 -8.81 17.09
N GLU A 764 4.34 -8.82 15.77
CA GLU A 764 3.31 -9.61 15.07
C GLU A 764 3.85 -10.92 14.47
N THR A 765 5.17 -11.17 14.60
CA THR A 765 5.83 -12.36 14.06
C THR A 765 5.35 -13.60 14.82
N LYS A 766 4.70 -14.52 14.12
CA LYS A 766 4.33 -15.86 14.64
C LYS A 766 5.55 -16.79 14.52
N GLN A 767 5.85 -17.59 15.54
CA GLN A 767 6.95 -18.58 15.53
C GLN A 767 6.61 -19.78 14.65
N LEU A 768 5.32 -20.13 14.56
CA LEU A 768 4.83 -21.27 13.80
C LEU A 768 4.08 -20.78 12.55
N ASN A 769 4.37 -21.39 11.40
CA ASN A 769 3.79 -21.01 10.11
C ASN A 769 3.62 -22.25 9.23
N TYR A 770 2.46 -22.43 8.61
CA TYR A 770 2.12 -23.59 7.77
C TYR A 770 1.61 -23.17 6.38
N PHE A 771 1.99 -23.98 5.38
CA PHE A 771 1.73 -23.72 3.97
C PHE A 771 0.98 -24.89 3.32
N THR A 772 -0.11 -24.61 2.59
CA THR A 772 -0.75 -25.58 1.71
C THR A 772 0.08 -25.80 0.46
N ASN A 773 0.41 -27.05 0.16
CA ASN A 773 1.06 -27.45 -1.08
C ASN A 773 0.00 -27.75 -2.15
N GLU A 774 -0.33 -26.74 -2.95
CA GLU A 774 -1.45 -26.81 -3.90
C GLU A 774 -1.07 -27.61 -5.15
N THR A 775 -2.01 -28.41 -5.66
CA THR A 775 -1.76 -29.34 -6.79
C THR A 775 -2.60 -29.03 -8.03
N GLY A 776 -3.70 -28.28 -7.87
CA GLY A 776 -4.72 -28.09 -8.91
C GLY A 776 -5.72 -29.23 -9.06
N ILE A 777 -5.72 -30.19 -8.13
CA ILE A 777 -6.72 -31.25 -8.07
C ILE A 777 -7.97 -30.71 -7.37
N ILE A 778 -9.12 -30.77 -8.04
CA ILE A 778 -10.42 -30.52 -7.42
C ILE A 778 -11.01 -31.86 -7.01
N PHE A 779 -11.41 -31.99 -5.75
CA PHE A 779 -12.00 -33.19 -5.18
C PHE A 779 -13.51 -33.02 -4.99
N LYS A 780 -14.25 -34.13 -5.15
CA LYS A 780 -15.70 -34.16 -5.00
C LYS A 780 -16.14 -33.72 -3.61
N LYS A 781 -17.14 -32.84 -3.55
CA LYS A 781 -17.72 -32.31 -2.30
C LYS A 781 -18.10 -33.40 -1.28
N ASP A 782 -18.82 -34.42 -1.71
CA ASP A 782 -19.33 -35.49 -0.82
C ASP A 782 -18.43 -36.73 -0.75
N GLN A 783 -17.35 -36.75 -1.55
CA GLN A 783 -16.33 -37.80 -1.58
C GLN A 783 -14.95 -37.12 -1.53
N PRO A 784 -14.54 -36.54 -0.40
CA PRO A 784 -13.43 -35.57 -0.35
C PRO A 784 -12.07 -36.11 -0.80
N TYR A 785 -11.90 -37.44 -0.87
CA TYR A 785 -10.69 -38.09 -1.37
C TYR A 785 -10.77 -38.54 -2.84
N THR A 786 -11.89 -38.33 -3.53
CA THR A 786 -12.08 -38.69 -4.94
C THR A 786 -11.90 -37.47 -5.84
N VAL A 787 -11.06 -37.59 -6.88
CA VAL A 787 -10.85 -36.53 -7.88
C VAL A 787 -12.15 -36.27 -8.65
N GLU A 788 -12.53 -35.00 -8.73
CA GLU A 788 -13.64 -34.49 -9.54
C GLU A 788 -13.14 -33.94 -10.88
N SER A 789 -12.15 -33.05 -10.84
CA SER A 789 -11.54 -32.43 -12.01
C SER A 789 -10.12 -31.93 -11.72
N ILE A 790 -9.43 -31.45 -12.75
CA ILE A 790 -8.07 -30.94 -12.68
C ILE A 790 -8.07 -29.55 -13.32
N VAL A 791 -7.58 -28.55 -12.57
CA VAL A 791 -7.52 -27.16 -13.04
C VAL A 791 -6.52 -27.04 -14.19
N ARG A 792 -6.92 -26.41 -15.30
CA ARG A 792 -6.08 -26.21 -16.48
C ARG A 792 -4.78 -25.46 -16.13
N LYS A 793 -3.67 -25.86 -16.77
CA LYS A 793 -2.29 -25.36 -16.51
C LYS A 793 -1.73 -25.62 -15.09
N SER A 794 -2.46 -26.27 -14.19
CA SER A 794 -1.94 -26.61 -12.85
C SER A 794 -0.88 -27.72 -12.88
N PRO A 795 -0.14 -27.95 -11.79
CA PRO A 795 0.81 -29.06 -11.68
C PRO A 795 0.19 -30.43 -12.01
N ALA A 796 -1.05 -30.67 -11.60
CA ALA A 796 -1.76 -31.91 -11.90
C ALA A 796 -2.25 -32.03 -13.36
N PHE A 797 -2.23 -30.95 -14.15
CA PHE A 797 -2.65 -30.92 -15.55
C PHE A 797 -1.52 -31.28 -16.54
N LEU A 798 -0.27 -31.38 -16.07
CA LEU A 798 0.88 -31.65 -16.93
C LEU A 798 0.82 -33.05 -17.53
N SER A 799 1.22 -33.20 -18.80
CA SER A 799 1.10 -34.46 -19.55
C SER A 799 1.89 -35.65 -18.99
N GLY A 800 2.84 -35.40 -18.08
CA GLY A 800 3.58 -36.44 -17.36
C GLY A 800 2.93 -36.91 -16.05
N VAL A 801 1.77 -36.36 -15.67
CA VAL A 801 1.11 -36.61 -14.38
C VAL A 801 -0.17 -37.43 -14.60
N ASP A 802 -0.15 -38.72 -14.22
CA ASP A 802 -1.27 -39.63 -14.44
C ASP A 802 -2.34 -39.56 -13.34
N ILE A 803 -3.09 -38.46 -13.29
CA ILE A 803 -4.26 -38.27 -12.40
C ILE A 803 -5.51 -38.09 -13.27
N LYS A 804 -6.62 -38.71 -12.89
CA LYS A 804 -7.89 -38.68 -13.65
C LYS A 804 -9.10 -38.49 -12.73
N PRO A 805 -10.17 -37.84 -13.22
CA PRO A 805 -11.47 -37.84 -12.53
C PRO A 805 -11.92 -39.26 -12.14
N GLY A 806 -12.36 -39.42 -10.89
CA GLY A 806 -12.73 -40.72 -10.32
C GLY A 806 -11.63 -41.44 -9.54
N ASP A 807 -10.37 -41.05 -9.68
CA ASP A 807 -9.26 -41.58 -8.88
C ASP A 807 -9.45 -41.27 -7.38
N GLN A 808 -9.14 -42.22 -6.49
CA GLN A 808 -9.27 -42.05 -5.03
C GLN A 808 -7.89 -41.90 -4.38
N LEU A 809 -7.61 -40.78 -3.71
CA LEU A 809 -6.35 -40.55 -3.01
C LEU A 809 -6.18 -41.53 -1.83
N VAL A 810 -5.11 -42.31 -1.83
CA VAL A 810 -4.81 -43.32 -0.79
C VAL A 810 -3.49 -43.07 -0.05
N ALA A 811 -2.56 -42.28 -0.59
CA ALA A 811 -1.40 -41.78 0.17
C ALA A 811 -0.86 -40.45 -0.37
N VAL A 812 -0.25 -39.65 0.53
CA VAL A 812 0.54 -38.45 0.20
C VAL A 812 1.91 -38.59 0.87
N ASN A 813 2.99 -38.45 0.11
CA ASN A 813 4.38 -38.65 0.56
C ASN A 813 4.59 -39.97 1.33
N GLY A 814 3.92 -41.04 0.89
CA GLY A 814 3.95 -42.36 1.54
C GLY A 814 3.11 -42.49 2.82
N LYS A 815 2.55 -41.40 3.37
CA LYS A 815 1.60 -41.43 4.48
C LYS A 815 0.23 -41.87 3.95
N ASN A 816 -0.26 -43.02 4.41
CA ASN A 816 -1.59 -43.52 4.06
C ASN A 816 -2.71 -42.56 4.52
N ILE A 817 -3.75 -42.46 3.70
CA ILE A 817 -4.96 -41.69 3.99
C ILE A 817 -5.84 -42.44 4.98
N ASP A 818 -6.26 -41.76 6.05
CA ASP A 818 -7.41 -42.13 6.85
C ASP A 818 -8.60 -41.26 6.40
N THR A 819 -9.63 -41.88 5.84
CA THR A 819 -10.79 -41.15 5.31
C THR A 819 -11.63 -40.45 6.37
N ARG A 820 -11.35 -40.67 7.66
CA ARG A 820 -11.99 -39.99 8.80
C ARG A 820 -11.38 -38.61 9.08
N GLU A 821 -10.13 -38.39 8.69
CA GLU A 821 -9.37 -37.17 8.94
C GLU A 821 -9.68 -36.07 7.90
N ASN A 822 -9.25 -34.83 8.20
CA ASN A 822 -9.24 -33.74 7.22
C ASN A 822 -8.13 -33.98 6.17
N ARG A 823 -8.52 -34.09 4.89
CA ARG A 823 -7.61 -34.26 3.74
C ARG A 823 -6.50 -33.21 3.72
N GLU A 824 -6.81 -31.99 4.09
CA GLU A 824 -5.93 -30.82 3.93
C GLU A 824 -4.71 -30.90 4.84
N SER A 825 -4.82 -31.59 5.97
CA SER A 825 -3.70 -31.92 6.87
C SER A 825 -2.59 -32.75 6.21
N TYR A 826 -2.87 -33.42 5.09
CA TYR A 826 -1.87 -34.14 4.29
C TYR A 826 -1.13 -33.23 3.30
N PHE A 827 -1.63 -32.02 3.04
CA PHE A 827 -1.05 -31.03 2.13
C PHE A 827 -0.44 -29.82 2.85
N ALA A 828 -0.76 -29.61 4.13
CA ALA A 828 -0.21 -28.53 4.95
C ALA A 828 1.16 -28.91 5.57
N THR A 829 2.19 -28.08 5.38
CA THR A 829 3.53 -28.30 5.96
C THR A 829 4.20 -27.00 6.44
N PRO A 830 5.15 -27.04 7.39
CA PRO A 830 5.85 -25.84 7.91
C PRO A 830 6.70 -25.06 6.90
N LYS A 831 6.89 -25.59 5.69
CA LYS A 831 7.54 -24.96 4.54
C LYS A 831 6.86 -25.41 3.26
N LYS A 832 6.96 -24.63 2.19
CA LYS A 832 6.64 -25.11 0.83
C LYS A 832 7.55 -26.30 0.50
N LEU A 833 6.98 -27.34 -0.11
CA LEU A 833 7.72 -28.49 -0.63
C LEU A 833 8.09 -28.29 -2.09
N ASP A 834 9.25 -28.82 -2.50
CA ASP A 834 9.64 -28.84 -3.91
C ASP A 834 8.91 -29.95 -4.69
N GLU A 835 8.47 -31.02 -4.02
CA GLU A 835 7.78 -32.17 -4.62
C GLU A 835 6.71 -32.74 -3.67
N LEU A 836 5.60 -33.21 -4.23
CA LEU A 836 4.64 -34.13 -3.61
C LEU A 836 4.59 -35.44 -4.39
N VAL A 837 4.64 -36.56 -3.67
CA VAL A 837 4.32 -37.90 -4.20
C VAL A 837 2.89 -38.23 -3.83
N LEU A 838 2.03 -38.46 -4.83
CA LEU A 838 0.61 -38.76 -4.65
C LEU A 838 0.33 -40.19 -5.14
N THR A 839 -0.34 -41.00 -4.33
CA THR A 839 -0.82 -42.33 -4.74
C THR A 839 -2.34 -42.37 -4.70
N PHE A 840 -2.93 -42.81 -5.82
CA PHE A 840 -4.36 -42.97 -6.01
C PHE A 840 -4.72 -44.42 -6.27
N ASN A 841 -5.91 -44.86 -5.83
CA ASN A 841 -6.54 -46.07 -6.32
C ASN A 841 -7.37 -45.76 -7.57
N ARG A 842 -7.10 -46.48 -8.66
CA ARG A 842 -7.86 -46.48 -9.91
C ARG A 842 -8.26 -47.90 -10.24
N GLY A 843 -9.53 -48.24 -10.03
CA GLY A 843 -10.08 -49.57 -10.33
C GLY A 843 -9.37 -50.72 -9.60
N GLY A 844 -8.98 -50.51 -8.33
CA GLY A 844 -8.28 -51.49 -7.51
C GLY A 844 -6.75 -51.49 -7.66
N LYS A 845 -6.18 -50.72 -8.60
CA LYS A 845 -4.73 -50.57 -8.78
C LYS A 845 -4.24 -49.25 -8.21
N ASN A 846 -3.06 -49.27 -7.57
CA ASN A 846 -2.40 -48.05 -7.13
C ASN A 846 -1.65 -47.40 -8.31
N ILE A 847 -1.90 -46.11 -8.52
CA ILE A 847 -1.21 -45.22 -9.46
C ILE A 847 -0.45 -44.20 -8.63
N THR A 848 0.87 -44.15 -8.75
CA THR A 848 1.72 -43.18 -8.04
C THR A 848 2.30 -42.19 -9.03
N THR A 849 2.23 -40.90 -8.70
CA THR A 849 2.77 -39.81 -9.52
C THR A 849 3.41 -38.73 -8.64
N LYS A 850 4.18 -37.84 -9.27
CA LYS A 850 4.86 -36.70 -8.63
C LYS A 850 4.30 -35.39 -9.20
N VAL A 851 4.20 -34.36 -8.35
CA VAL A 851 3.86 -32.99 -8.76
C VAL A 851 4.73 -31.97 -8.01
N HIS A 852 5.08 -30.87 -8.66
CA HIS A 852 5.69 -29.70 -8.01
C HIS A 852 4.55 -28.79 -7.51
N PRO A 853 4.33 -28.64 -6.20
CA PRO A 853 3.18 -27.88 -5.71
C PRO A 853 3.36 -26.37 -5.89
N VAL A 854 2.23 -25.68 -6.05
CA VAL A 854 2.14 -24.23 -6.22
C VAL A 854 1.65 -23.55 -4.94
N SER A 855 1.69 -22.22 -4.92
CA SER A 855 1.11 -21.44 -3.81
C SER A 855 -0.41 -21.33 -3.94
N ASN A 856 -1.12 -21.03 -2.83
CA ASN A 856 -2.55 -20.76 -2.90
C ASN A 856 -2.91 -19.55 -3.78
N MET A 857 -2.07 -18.50 -3.77
CA MET A 857 -2.24 -17.34 -4.64
C MET A 857 -2.20 -17.73 -6.12
N GLU A 858 -1.28 -18.63 -6.47
CA GLU A 858 -1.11 -19.16 -7.83
C GLU A 858 -2.27 -20.08 -8.22
N LEU A 859 -2.74 -20.97 -7.34
CA LEU A 859 -3.94 -21.78 -7.59
C LEU A 859 -5.18 -20.92 -7.84
N LYS A 860 -5.38 -19.84 -7.07
CA LYS A 860 -6.48 -18.88 -7.30
C LYS A 860 -6.36 -18.21 -8.67
N GLY A 861 -5.15 -17.84 -9.08
CA GLY A 861 -4.88 -17.33 -10.43
C GLY A 861 -5.28 -18.33 -11.52
N LEU A 862 -4.96 -19.62 -11.34
CA LEU A 862 -5.32 -20.69 -12.26
C LEU A 862 -6.83 -20.97 -12.32
N LEU A 863 -7.52 -20.93 -11.18
CA LEU A 863 -8.99 -21.05 -11.11
C LEU A 863 -9.70 -19.91 -11.85
N TYR A 864 -9.16 -18.69 -11.73
CA TYR A 864 -9.63 -17.51 -12.46
C TYR A 864 -9.37 -17.68 -13.98
N ASP A 865 -8.16 -18.11 -14.37
CA ASP A 865 -7.81 -18.37 -15.77
C ASP A 865 -8.68 -19.45 -16.43
N ASP A 866 -9.18 -20.41 -15.67
CA ASP A 866 -10.06 -21.46 -16.18
C ASP A 866 -11.50 -20.96 -16.40
N TRP A 867 -11.98 -20.07 -15.53
CA TRP A 867 -13.24 -19.33 -15.75
C TRP A 867 -13.15 -18.41 -16.99
N ILE A 868 -12.05 -17.65 -17.15
CA ILE A 868 -11.82 -16.79 -18.34
C ILE A 868 -11.82 -17.65 -19.62
N PHE A 869 -11.16 -18.80 -19.58
CA PHE A 869 -11.12 -19.73 -20.72
C PHE A 869 -12.50 -20.30 -21.04
N THR A 870 -13.29 -20.67 -20.03
CA THR A 870 -14.66 -21.15 -20.20
C THR A 870 -15.54 -20.10 -20.89
N ASN A 871 -15.43 -18.83 -20.49
CA ASN A 871 -16.11 -17.72 -21.17
C ASN A 871 -15.64 -17.56 -22.63
N ARG A 872 -14.33 -17.64 -22.89
CA ARG A 872 -13.80 -17.62 -24.27
C ARG A 872 -14.35 -18.76 -25.13
N GLN A 873 -14.52 -19.96 -24.56
CA GLN A 873 -15.19 -21.07 -25.27
C GLN A 873 -16.68 -20.81 -25.49
N ARG A 874 -17.41 -20.26 -24.51
CA ARG A 874 -18.82 -19.86 -24.67
C ARG A 874 -18.99 -18.86 -25.81
N VAL A 875 -18.15 -17.81 -25.87
CA VAL A 875 -18.14 -16.84 -26.97
C VAL A 875 -17.83 -17.52 -28.31
N ASN A 876 -16.82 -18.38 -28.38
CA ASN A 876 -16.50 -19.11 -29.60
C ASN A 876 -17.68 -19.97 -30.08
N GLN A 877 -18.32 -20.72 -29.18
CA GLN A 877 -19.44 -21.60 -29.52
C GLN A 877 -20.67 -20.81 -29.98
N LEU A 878 -21.13 -19.82 -29.19
CA LEU A 878 -22.36 -19.08 -29.49
C LEU A 878 -22.22 -18.10 -30.66
N SER A 879 -21.00 -17.66 -30.99
CA SER A 879 -20.75 -16.78 -32.15
C SER A 879 -20.30 -17.49 -33.42
N ASN A 880 -20.19 -18.83 -33.43
CA ASN A 880 -19.52 -19.59 -34.49
C ASN A 880 -18.08 -19.08 -34.77
N ASN A 881 -17.34 -18.81 -33.69
CA ASN A 881 -15.97 -18.29 -33.65
C ASN A 881 -15.78 -16.90 -34.30
N ARG A 882 -16.84 -16.11 -34.49
CA ARG A 882 -16.78 -14.80 -35.16
C ARG A 882 -16.36 -13.64 -34.24
N ILE A 883 -16.40 -13.80 -32.92
CA ILE A 883 -16.13 -12.72 -31.95
C ILE A 883 -14.82 -12.99 -31.21
N ALA A 884 -13.91 -12.00 -31.19
CA ALA A 884 -12.72 -12.00 -30.35
C ALA A 884 -13.10 -11.67 -28.92
N TYR A 885 -12.64 -12.45 -27.95
CA TYR A 885 -12.90 -12.22 -26.53
C TYR A 885 -11.57 -12.01 -25.80
N SER A 886 -11.43 -10.85 -25.16
CA SER A 886 -10.34 -10.54 -24.26
C SER A 886 -10.90 -10.16 -22.90
N TYR A 887 -10.24 -10.62 -21.85
CA TYR A 887 -10.58 -10.30 -20.46
C TYR A 887 -9.34 -9.67 -19.82
N MET A 888 -9.53 -8.64 -19.01
CA MET A 888 -8.45 -8.06 -18.20
C MET A 888 -8.84 -8.15 -16.71
N LYS A 889 -8.04 -8.86 -15.91
CA LYS A 889 -8.28 -9.06 -14.46
C LYS A 889 -8.07 -7.79 -13.65
N ASN A 890 -7.18 -6.92 -14.13
CA ASN A 890 -6.85 -5.62 -13.59
C ASN A 890 -6.34 -4.74 -14.76
N MET A 891 -5.91 -3.52 -14.48
CA MET A 891 -5.39 -2.57 -15.48
C MET A 891 -3.88 -2.34 -15.28
N SER A 892 -3.12 -3.41 -15.06
CA SER A 892 -1.65 -3.39 -15.00
C SER A 892 -1.02 -3.57 -16.38
N THR A 893 0.29 -3.32 -16.48
CA THR A 893 1.09 -3.57 -17.70
C THR A 893 1.02 -5.03 -18.15
N ASP A 894 1.03 -6.01 -17.23
CA ASP A 894 0.96 -7.44 -17.57
C ASP A 894 -0.39 -7.80 -18.23
N GLU A 895 -1.50 -7.23 -17.75
CA GLU A 895 -2.82 -7.44 -18.33
C GLU A 895 -3.01 -6.63 -19.63
N LEU A 896 -2.34 -5.47 -19.79
CA LEU A 896 -2.25 -4.76 -21.07
C LEU A 896 -1.52 -5.61 -22.13
N ASP A 897 -0.37 -6.18 -21.78
CA ASP A 897 0.38 -7.07 -22.68
C ASP A 897 -0.46 -8.32 -23.01
N ARG A 898 -1.20 -8.89 -22.04
CA ARG A 898 -2.14 -9.97 -22.30
C ARG A 898 -3.26 -9.57 -23.27
N PHE A 899 -3.88 -8.40 -23.08
CA PHE A 899 -4.89 -7.86 -23.97
C PHE A 899 -4.34 -7.68 -25.39
N LEU A 900 -3.15 -7.08 -25.55
CA LEU A 900 -2.51 -6.91 -26.85
C LEU A 900 -2.19 -8.26 -27.50
N LEU A 901 -1.73 -9.25 -26.74
CA LEU A 901 -1.53 -10.62 -27.25
C LEU A 901 -2.84 -11.31 -27.66
N ASP A 902 -3.94 -11.14 -26.91
CA ASP A 902 -5.26 -11.63 -27.32
C ASP A 902 -5.75 -10.96 -28.61
N MET A 903 -5.47 -9.67 -28.81
CA MET A 903 -5.77 -8.97 -30.06
C MET A 903 -4.91 -9.48 -31.23
N VAL A 904 -3.60 -9.67 -31.04
CA VAL A 904 -2.71 -10.28 -32.03
C VAL A 904 -3.16 -11.71 -32.40
N GLU A 905 -3.64 -12.48 -31.43
CA GLU A 905 -4.12 -13.85 -31.62
C GLU A 905 -5.47 -13.90 -32.36
N GLN A 906 -6.40 -12.96 -32.09
CA GLN A 906 -7.80 -13.10 -32.47
C GLN A 906 -8.34 -12.04 -33.43
N GLU A 907 -7.96 -10.77 -33.28
CA GLU A 907 -8.64 -9.61 -33.89
C GLU A 907 -8.65 -9.71 -35.42
N ASN A 908 -7.50 -10.01 -36.03
CA ASN A 908 -7.33 -10.07 -37.48
C ASN A 908 -8.11 -11.20 -38.20
N ARG A 909 -8.63 -12.18 -37.45
CA ARG A 909 -9.38 -13.35 -37.98
C ARG A 909 -10.86 -13.34 -37.58
N LYS A 910 -11.32 -12.28 -36.91
CA LYS A 910 -12.66 -12.19 -36.31
C LYS A 910 -13.32 -10.84 -36.62
N ASP A 911 -14.64 -10.85 -36.60
CA ASP A 911 -15.48 -9.78 -37.14
C ASP A 911 -15.83 -8.70 -36.11
N ALA A 912 -15.63 -8.97 -34.82
CA ALA A 912 -16.02 -8.12 -33.70
C ALA A 912 -15.20 -8.43 -32.44
N VAL A 913 -15.24 -7.52 -31.45
CA VAL A 913 -14.48 -7.62 -30.19
C VAL A 913 -15.42 -7.50 -28.97
N ILE A 914 -15.23 -8.38 -27.99
CA ILE A 914 -15.67 -8.18 -26.60
C ILE A 914 -14.42 -7.94 -25.75
N LEU A 915 -14.38 -6.79 -25.09
CA LEU A 915 -13.49 -6.55 -23.95
C LEU A 915 -14.32 -6.72 -22.67
N ASP A 916 -13.87 -7.60 -21.78
CA ASP A 916 -14.55 -7.90 -20.52
C ASP A 916 -13.72 -7.40 -19.33
N LEU A 917 -14.24 -6.37 -18.66
CA LEU A 917 -13.66 -5.73 -17.46
C LEU A 917 -14.51 -5.97 -16.21
N ARG A 918 -15.44 -6.93 -16.24
CA ARG A 918 -16.17 -7.35 -15.04
C ARG A 918 -15.18 -7.81 -13.98
N TYR A 919 -15.42 -7.49 -12.71
CA TYR A 919 -14.52 -7.83 -11.60
C TYR A 919 -13.06 -7.30 -11.73
N ASN A 920 -12.79 -6.37 -12.64
CA ASN A 920 -11.46 -5.81 -12.85
C ASN A 920 -11.06 -4.88 -11.70
N THR A 921 -9.88 -5.11 -11.11
CA THR A 921 -9.42 -4.42 -9.89
C THR A 921 -8.60 -3.13 -10.13
N GLY A 922 -8.71 -2.51 -11.29
CA GLY A 922 -8.05 -1.23 -11.59
C GLY A 922 -6.53 -1.31 -11.79
N GLY A 923 -5.88 -0.15 -11.90
CA GLY A 923 -4.48 0.00 -12.33
C GLY A 923 -4.24 1.39 -12.92
N ASN A 924 -3.59 1.48 -14.09
CA ASN A 924 -3.24 2.76 -14.74
C ASN A 924 -2.91 2.64 -16.26
N VAL A 925 -3.52 1.70 -16.99
CA VAL A 925 -3.26 1.48 -18.44
C VAL A 925 -4.42 1.88 -19.36
N HIS A 926 -5.50 2.48 -18.83
CA HIS A 926 -6.69 2.87 -19.62
C HIS A 926 -6.35 3.58 -20.93
N ASP A 927 -5.42 4.54 -20.92
CA ASP A 927 -5.01 5.27 -22.12
C ASP A 927 -4.46 4.36 -23.22
N LYS A 928 -3.63 3.36 -22.87
CA LYS A 928 -3.08 2.43 -23.88
C LYS A 928 -4.17 1.52 -24.45
N VAL A 929 -5.12 1.08 -23.62
CA VAL A 929 -6.29 0.28 -24.06
C VAL A 929 -7.21 1.10 -24.97
N LEU A 930 -7.58 2.32 -24.56
CA LEU A 930 -8.44 3.21 -25.34
C LEU A 930 -7.80 3.63 -26.67
N ASN A 931 -6.48 3.93 -26.67
CA ASN A 931 -5.74 4.23 -27.89
C ASN A 931 -5.71 3.04 -28.86
N PHE A 932 -5.58 1.80 -28.38
CA PHE A 932 -5.67 0.61 -29.23
C PHE A 932 -7.08 0.44 -29.82
N LEU A 933 -8.12 0.48 -28.97
CA LEU A 933 -9.51 0.32 -29.39
C LEU A 933 -9.98 1.42 -30.36
N SER A 934 -9.38 2.61 -30.31
CA SER A 934 -9.71 3.76 -31.17
C SER A 934 -9.09 3.71 -32.57
N GLN A 935 -8.22 2.74 -32.88
CA GLN A 935 -7.56 2.66 -34.19
C GLN A 935 -8.58 2.39 -35.30
N LYS A 936 -8.64 3.30 -36.28
CA LYS A 936 -9.59 3.30 -37.41
C LYS A 936 -8.94 2.77 -38.69
N PRO A 937 -9.67 2.04 -39.54
CA PRO A 937 -9.22 1.74 -40.89
C PRO A 937 -9.15 3.04 -41.71
N TYR A 938 -8.02 3.29 -42.38
CA TYR A 938 -7.82 4.49 -43.21
C TYR A 938 -7.48 4.20 -44.68
N LEU A 939 -6.93 3.03 -44.99
CA LEU A 939 -6.60 2.61 -46.37
C LEU A 939 -6.76 1.09 -46.55
N GLN A 940 -6.68 0.62 -47.79
CA GLN A 940 -6.45 -0.78 -48.14
C GLN A 940 -5.22 -0.91 -49.04
N TRP A 941 -4.36 -1.88 -48.75
CA TRP A 941 -3.20 -2.23 -49.58
C TRP A 941 -3.38 -3.61 -50.20
N LYS A 942 -2.83 -3.82 -51.39
CA LYS A 942 -2.63 -5.15 -51.98
C LYS A 942 -1.23 -5.27 -52.54
N TYR A 943 -0.62 -6.44 -52.37
CA TYR A 943 0.48 -6.85 -53.23
C TYR A 943 -0.07 -7.21 -54.62
N ARG A 944 0.79 -7.27 -55.65
CA ARG A 944 0.39 -7.75 -56.99
C ARG A 944 -0.20 -9.16 -56.85
N GLU A 945 -1.42 -9.36 -57.35
CA GLU A 945 -2.20 -10.62 -57.23
C GLU A 945 -2.59 -11.04 -55.78
N GLY A 946 -2.28 -10.22 -54.76
CA GLY A 946 -2.68 -10.44 -53.38
C GLY A 946 -4.10 -9.95 -53.05
N LYS A 947 -4.62 -10.34 -51.87
CA LYS A 947 -5.86 -9.79 -51.32
C LYS A 947 -5.69 -8.32 -50.89
N MET A 948 -6.78 -7.56 -50.91
CA MET A 948 -6.83 -6.26 -50.22
C MET A 948 -6.80 -6.48 -48.71
N THR A 949 -5.93 -5.74 -48.03
CA THR A 949 -5.74 -5.77 -46.57
C THR A 949 -5.88 -4.35 -46.03
N THR A 950 -6.75 -4.17 -45.04
CA THR A 950 -6.94 -2.92 -44.31
C THR A 950 -5.65 -2.40 -43.68
N GLN A 951 -5.49 -1.07 -43.61
CA GLN A 951 -4.44 -0.40 -42.83
C GLN A 951 -5.08 0.53 -41.77
N PRO A 952 -4.58 0.53 -40.52
CA PRO A 952 -3.48 -0.31 -40.01
C PRO A 952 -3.88 -1.79 -39.93
N ASN A 953 -2.90 -2.68 -39.71
CA ASN A 953 -3.16 -4.13 -39.57
C ASN A 953 -4.09 -4.46 -38.40
N PHE A 954 -4.18 -3.59 -37.40
CA PHE A 954 -5.20 -3.61 -36.35
C PHE A 954 -6.10 -2.39 -36.54
N ALA A 955 -7.41 -2.62 -36.58
CA ALA A 955 -8.39 -1.56 -36.77
C ALA A 955 -9.71 -1.86 -36.02
N PRO A 956 -9.68 -2.13 -34.69
CA PRO A 956 -10.82 -2.60 -33.93
C PRO A 956 -12.04 -1.67 -34.01
N SER A 957 -11.87 -0.35 -34.08
CA SER A 957 -13.00 0.59 -34.23
C SER A 957 -13.71 0.51 -35.59
N GLY A 958 -13.14 -0.21 -36.57
CA GLY A 958 -13.82 -0.58 -37.81
C GLY A 958 -14.77 -1.78 -37.68
N LYS A 959 -14.89 -2.35 -36.48
CA LYS A 959 -15.71 -3.53 -36.15
C LYS A 959 -16.65 -3.22 -34.97
N PRO A 960 -17.73 -4.00 -34.76
CA PRO A 960 -18.51 -3.90 -33.54
C PRO A 960 -17.67 -4.23 -32.30
N ILE A 961 -17.66 -3.33 -31.32
CA ILE A 961 -17.04 -3.54 -30.02
C ILE A 961 -18.12 -3.51 -28.93
N VAL A 962 -18.06 -4.45 -27.99
CA VAL A 962 -18.79 -4.39 -26.72
C VAL A 962 -17.82 -4.41 -25.55
N LEU A 963 -18.08 -3.53 -24.57
CA LEU A 963 -17.42 -3.52 -23.28
C LEU A 963 -18.35 -4.13 -22.22
N LEU A 964 -17.88 -5.12 -21.47
CA LEU A 964 -18.59 -5.66 -20.30
C LEU A 964 -18.03 -5.05 -19.01
N ILE A 965 -18.94 -4.58 -18.14
CA ILE A 965 -18.65 -4.04 -16.81
C ILE A 965 -19.64 -4.60 -15.78
N ASN A 966 -19.31 -4.53 -14.50
CA ASN A 966 -20.23 -4.87 -13.43
C ASN A 966 -19.94 -4.13 -12.12
N GLU A 967 -20.69 -4.44 -11.07
CA GLU A 967 -20.61 -3.86 -9.73
C GLU A 967 -19.21 -3.97 -9.08
N SER A 968 -18.36 -4.86 -9.61
CA SER A 968 -16.99 -5.09 -9.13
C SER A 968 -15.91 -4.56 -10.09
N SER A 969 -16.28 -3.95 -11.22
CA SER A 969 -15.36 -3.16 -12.05
C SER A 969 -15.03 -1.85 -11.30
N LEU A 970 -13.75 -1.61 -11.02
CA LEU A 970 -13.33 -0.48 -10.18
C LEU A 970 -12.12 0.29 -10.72
N SER A 971 -11.99 1.55 -10.27
CA SER A 971 -10.83 2.41 -10.50
C SER A 971 -10.53 2.60 -11.99
N ASP A 972 -9.35 2.23 -12.48
CA ASP A 972 -8.94 2.41 -13.88
C ASP A 972 -9.85 1.69 -14.91
N ALA A 973 -10.61 0.67 -14.49
CA ALA A 973 -11.66 0.06 -15.31
C ALA A 973 -12.86 1.01 -15.50
N GLU A 974 -13.17 1.83 -14.50
CA GLU A 974 -14.19 2.88 -14.58
C GLU A 974 -13.73 4.03 -15.48
N MET A 975 -12.44 4.42 -15.44
CA MET A 975 -11.86 5.36 -16.42
C MET A 975 -11.95 4.79 -17.84
N THR A 976 -11.60 3.52 -18.02
CA THR A 976 -11.70 2.85 -19.33
C THR A 976 -13.15 2.84 -19.82
N ALA A 977 -14.12 2.54 -18.97
CA ALA A 977 -15.54 2.55 -19.33
C ALA A 977 -16.06 3.97 -19.66
N ALA A 978 -15.70 4.98 -18.86
CA ALA A 978 -16.05 6.37 -19.11
C ALA A 978 -15.45 6.87 -20.44
N GLY A 979 -14.16 6.62 -20.67
CA GLY A 979 -13.45 6.96 -21.90
C GLY A 979 -14.00 6.24 -23.13
N PHE A 980 -14.30 4.94 -23.02
CA PHE A 980 -14.92 4.15 -24.09
C PHE A 980 -16.27 4.73 -24.54
N LYS A 981 -17.09 5.18 -23.56
CA LYS A 981 -18.37 5.84 -23.80
C LYS A 981 -18.19 7.22 -24.43
N ALA A 982 -17.27 8.04 -23.91
CA ALA A 982 -16.98 9.38 -24.43
C ALA A 982 -16.44 9.36 -25.87
N LEU A 983 -15.56 8.40 -26.19
CA LEU A 983 -14.99 8.16 -27.52
C LEU A 983 -15.95 7.44 -28.49
N LYS A 984 -17.12 6.99 -28.01
CA LYS A 984 -18.17 6.30 -28.79
C LYS A 984 -17.67 5.03 -29.49
N LEU A 985 -16.85 4.24 -28.79
CA LEU A 985 -16.18 3.06 -29.37
C LEU A 985 -17.09 1.83 -29.53
N GLY A 986 -18.23 1.80 -28.85
CA GLY A 986 -19.17 0.67 -28.92
C GLY A 986 -20.28 0.78 -27.87
N LYS A 987 -20.89 -0.36 -27.52
CA LYS A 987 -21.90 -0.45 -26.44
C LYS A 987 -21.26 -0.95 -25.15
N ILE A 988 -21.67 -0.41 -24.01
CA ILE A 988 -21.37 -0.95 -22.68
C ILE A 988 -22.56 -1.78 -22.18
N ILE A 989 -22.30 -2.99 -21.68
CA ILE A 989 -23.35 -3.92 -21.22
C ILE A 989 -22.97 -4.46 -19.83
N GLY A 990 -23.94 -4.56 -18.91
CA GLY A 990 -23.72 -5.17 -17.59
C GLY A 990 -24.44 -4.45 -16.45
N GLN A 991 -23.74 -4.21 -15.34
CA GLN A 991 -24.22 -3.45 -14.16
C GLN A 991 -23.50 -2.11 -14.04
N ASP A 992 -24.00 -1.20 -13.19
CA ASP A 992 -23.27 0.02 -12.84
C ASP A 992 -21.94 -0.37 -12.18
N THR A 993 -20.87 0.40 -12.40
CA THR A 993 -19.56 0.13 -11.79
C THR A 993 -19.53 0.40 -10.28
N TYR A 994 -18.44 -0.01 -9.60
CA TYR A 994 -18.35 0.05 -8.14
C TYR A 994 -18.55 1.49 -7.61
N ARG A 995 -18.08 2.55 -8.27
CA ARG A 995 -17.84 3.88 -7.68
C ARG A 995 -16.65 3.83 -6.72
N TRP A 996 -15.50 3.43 -7.27
CA TRP A 996 -14.24 3.30 -6.54
C TRP A 996 -13.09 3.87 -7.39
N ILE A 997 -13.07 5.19 -7.60
CA ILE A 997 -12.23 5.84 -8.62
C ILE A 997 -11.75 7.24 -8.21
N ILE A 998 -10.69 7.26 -7.41
CA ILE A 998 -9.80 8.41 -7.22
C ILE A 998 -8.37 7.88 -7.42
N PHE A 999 -7.57 8.51 -8.28
CA PHE A 999 -6.16 8.11 -8.41
C PHE A 999 -5.43 8.41 -7.09
N THR A 1000 -4.44 7.58 -6.76
CA THR A 1000 -4.03 7.39 -5.37
C THR A 1000 -2.57 6.98 -5.23
N SER A 1001 -1.95 7.42 -4.15
CA SER A 1001 -0.60 7.02 -3.73
C SER A 1001 -0.64 6.42 -2.32
N GLY A 1002 0.50 6.36 -1.62
CA GLY A 1002 0.55 6.07 -0.20
C GLY A 1002 1.75 6.75 0.46
N LYS A 1003 1.70 6.90 1.79
CA LYS A 1003 2.80 7.48 2.58
C LYS A 1003 3.27 6.48 3.64
N GLY A 1004 4.59 6.32 3.75
CA GLY A 1004 5.23 5.50 4.78
C GLY A 1004 5.44 6.24 6.10
N LEU A 1005 5.12 5.57 7.21
CA LEU A 1005 5.27 6.05 8.58
C LEU A 1005 6.62 5.62 9.18
N VAL A 1006 6.85 6.02 10.43
CA VAL A 1006 8.13 5.88 11.15
C VAL A 1006 8.67 4.45 11.24
N ASP A 1007 7.80 3.46 11.23
CA ASP A 1007 8.11 2.05 11.50
C ASP A 1007 7.94 1.10 10.30
N GLY A 1008 7.55 1.64 9.13
CA GLY A 1008 7.21 0.86 7.94
C GLY A 1008 5.70 0.62 7.73
N SER A 1009 4.85 1.00 8.70
CA SER A 1009 3.40 1.12 8.48
C SER A 1009 3.10 2.15 7.38
N SER A 1010 1.93 2.07 6.74
CA SER A 1010 1.56 3.01 5.67
C SER A 1010 0.06 3.21 5.53
N TYR A 1011 -0.35 4.36 5.01
CA TYR A 1011 -1.72 4.63 4.60
C TYR A 1011 -1.81 4.98 3.12
N ARG A 1012 -2.97 4.69 2.51
CA ARG A 1012 -3.32 5.09 1.15
C ARG A 1012 -3.86 6.52 1.12
N LEU A 1013 -3.51 7.25 0.07
CA LEU A 1013 -3.82 8.67 -0.06
C LEU A 1013 -4.42 8.95 -1.46
N PRO A 1014 -5.76 9.06 -1.56
CA PRO A 1014 -6.45 9.43 -2.79
C PRO A 1014 -6.39 10.95 -3.01
N SER A 1015 -5.63 11.37 -4.03
CA SER A 1015 -5.24 12.78 -4.24
C SER A 1015 -5.73 13.38 -5.55
N TRP A 1016 -6.09 12.58 -6.54
CA TRP A 1016 -6.48 13.06 -7.88
C TRP A 1016 -7.88 12.57 -8.25
N GLY A 1017 -8.85 13.48 -8.18
CA GLY A 1017 -10.24 13.21 -8.54
C GLY A 1017 -10.41 12.93 -10.03
N THR A 1018 -11.39 12.10 -10.36
CA THR A 1018 -11.72 11.72 -11.74
C THR A 1018 -13.09 12.27 -12.13
N TYR A 1019 -13.16 12.91 -13.29
CA TYR A 1019 -14.33 13.65 -13.73
C TYR A 1019 -14.64 13.36 -15.20
N THR A 1020 -15.92 13.29 -15.53
CA THR A 1020 -16.37 13.26 -16.94
C THR A 1020 -16.14 14.62 -17.61
N LEU A 1021 -16.26 14.67 -18.95
CA LEU A 1021 -16.10 15.91 -19.73
C LEU A 1021 -17.14 16.99 -19.40
N ASP A 1022 -18.30 16.61 -18.82
CA ASP A 1022 -19.33 17.50 -18.29
C ASP A 1022 -19.20 17.77 -16.77
N GLY A 1023 -18.10 17.32 -16.15
CA GLY A 1023 -17.73 17.65 -14.77
C GLY A 1023 -18.35 16.76 -13.68
N GLN A 1024 -18.98 15.63 -14.03
CA GLN A 1024 -19.50 14.70 -13.03
C GLN A 1024 -18.36 13.92 -12.37
N ASN A 1025 -18.34 13.91 -11.04
CA ASN A 1025 -17.35 13.16 -10.26
C ASN A 1025 -17.65 11.65 -10.32
N LEU A 1026 -16.75 10.86 -10.90
CA LEU A 1026 -16.93 9.42 -11.08
C LEU A 1026 -16.89 8.65 -9.75
N GLU A 1027 -16.21 9.14 -8.72
CA GLU A 1027 -16.24 8.55 -7.36
C GLU A 1027 -17.65 8.53 -6.78
N LYS A 1028 -18.54 9.43 -7.21
CA LYS A 1028 -19.93 9.52 -6.73
C LYS A 1028 -20.96 8.92 -7.69
N THR A 1029 -20.62 8.79 -8.97
CA THR A 1029 -21.56 8.42 -10.03
C THR A 1029 -21.28 7.04 -10.63
N GLY A 1030 -20.01 6.66 -10.75
CA GLY A 1030 -19.57 5.47 -11.49
C GLY A 1030 -19.87 5.60 -12.99
N VAL A 1031 -19.87 4.46 -13.68
CA VAL A 1031 -20.23 4.38 -15.10
C VAL A 1031 -21.42 3.45 -15.27
N LYS A 1032 -22.46 3.97 -15.91
CA LYS A 1032 -23.67 3.20 -16.24
C LYS A 1032 -23.55 2.53 -17.61
N PRO A 1033 -23.92 1.24 -17.74
CA PRO A 1033 -23.97 0.56 -19.04
C PRO A 1033 -25.07 1.17 -19.93
N ASP A 1034 -24.95 0.97 -21.24
CA ASP A 1034 -26.00 1.33 -22.21
C ASP A 1034 -27.12 0.28 -22.23
N ILE A 1035 -26.80 -0.97 -21.84
CA ILE A 1035 -27.76 -2.06 -21.63
C ILE A 1035 -27.52 -2.66 -20.24
N TYR A 1036 -28.41 -2.33 -19.30
CA TYR A 1036 -28.37 -2.86 -17.94
C TYR A 1036 -28.88 -4.31 -17.90
N ILE A 1037 -28.05 -5.23 -17.40
CA ILE A 1037 -28.36 -6.63 -17.10
C ILE A 1037 -27.59 -7.06 -15.85
N LYS A 1038 -28.32 -7.45 -14.81
CA LYS A 1038 -27.77 -8.03 -13.58
C LYS A 1038 -27.36 -9.49 -13.79
N ASN A 1039 -26.16 -9.85 -13.36
CA ASN A 1039 -25.76 -11.26 -13.20
C ASN A 1039 -26.06 -11.64 -11.74
N THR A 1040 -27.12 -12.40 -11.50
CA THR A 1040 -27.59 -12.69 -10.14
C THR A 1040 -26.75 -13.78 -9.46
N PHE A 1041 -26.93 -13.93 -8.14
CA PHE A 1041 -26.38 -15.08 -7.41
C PHE A 1041 -26.85 -16.42 -8.01
N MET A 1042 -28.12 -16.51 -8.43
CA MET A 1042 -28.68 -17.74 -9.01
C MET A 1042 -28.13 -18.02 -10.41
N ASP A 1043 -27.90 -17.01 -11.23
CA ASP A 1043 -27.23 -17.17 -12.52
C ASP A 1043 -25.83 -17.78 -12.33
N ARG A 1044 -25.03 -17.19 -11.44
CA ARG A 1044 -23.70 -17.70 -11.10
C ARG A 1044 -23.73 -19.10 -10.51
N LEU A 1045 -24.72 -19.42 -9.68
CA LEU A 1045 -24.88 -20.75 -9.07
C LEU A 1045 -25.27 -21.82 -10.11
N GLN A 1046 -26.05 -21.44 -11.13
CA GLN A 1046 -26.53 -22.34 -12.20
C GLN A 1046 -25.60 -22.42 -13.41
N GLY A 1047 -24.58 -21.55 -13.50
CA GLY A 1047 -23.64 -21.51 -14.63
C GLY A 1047 -24.12 -20.67 -15.82
N ASN A 1048 -25.09 -19.78 -15.60
CA ASN A 1048 -25.55 -18.80 -16.59
C ASN A 1048 -24.65 -17.55 -16.59
N ASP A 1049 -24.57 -16.87 -17.73
CA ASP A 1049 -23.96 -15.54 -17.84
C ASP A 1049 -24.80 -14.64 -18.77
N PRO A 1050 -25.89 -14.03 -18.25
CA PRO A 1050 -26.82 -13.25 -19.07
C PRO A 1050 -26.17 -11.97 -19.64
N GLN A 1051 -25.09 -11.47 -19.04
CA GLN A 1051 -24.35 -10.30 -19.52
C GLN A 1051 -23.53 -10.65 -20.76
N LEU A 1052 -22.74 -11.74 -20.69
CA LEU A 1052 -21.93 -12.21 -21.81
C LEU A 1052 -22.82 -12.70 -22.97
N ASP A 1053 -23.91 -13.42 -22.66
CA ASP A 1053 -24.89 -13.84 -23.67
C ASP A 1053 -25.50 -12.64 -24.40
N ARG A 1054 -25.83 -11.55 -23.68
CA ARG A 1054 -26.34 -10.34 -24.33
C ARG A 1054 -25.29 -9.65 -25.20
N ALA A 1055 -24.03 -9.58 -24.78
CA ALA A 1055 -22.95 -9.03 -25.60
C ALA A 1055 -22.80 -9.78 -26.93
N ILE A 1056 -22.85 -11.11 -26.89
CA ILE A 1056 -22.83 -11.96 -28.08
C ILE A 1056 -24.06 -11.67 -28.96
N GLN A 1057 -25.27 -11.59 -28.39
CA GLN A 1057 -26.50 -11.28 -29.13
C GLN A 1057 -26.48 -9.91 -29.81
N GLU A 1058 -26.04 -8.85 -29.13
CA GLU A 1058 -25.96 -7.49 -29.69
C GLU A 1058 -24.91 -7.41 -30.81
N ILE A 1059 -23.74 -8.03 -30.65
CA ILE A 1059 -22.74 -8.10 -31.72
C ILE A 1059 -23.28 -8.87 -32.93
N LEU A 1060 -23.90 -10.05 -32.74
CA LEU A 1060 -24.48 -10.82 -33.84
C LEU A 1060 -25.66 -10.12 -34.52
N LYS A 1061 -26.31 -9.16 -33.86
CA LYS A 1061 -27.31 -8.26 -34.45
C LYS A 1061 -26.66 -7.13 -35.25
N ASP A 1062 -25.56 -6.57 -34.78
CA ASP A 1062 -24.84 -5.51 -35.50
C ASP A 1062 -24.06 -6.07 -36.71
N LEU A 1063 -23.56 -7.32 -36.65
CA LEU A 1063 -22.95 -8.06 -37.77
C LEU A 1063 -23.94 -8.56 -38.85
N LYS A 1064 -25.22 -8.21 -38.75
CA LYS A 1064 -26.27 -8.47 -39.77
C LYS A 1064 -26.69 -7.22 -40.54
N LYS A 1065 -26.14 -6.06 -40.17
CA LYS A 1065 -26.31 -4.77 -40.85
C LYS A 1065 -25.19 -4.57 -41.85
#